data_AF-A0A661VPA2-F1
#
_entry.id   AF-A0A661VPA2-F1
#
_cell.length_a   1.000
_cell.length_b   1.000
_cell.length_c   1.000
_cell.angle_alpha   90.00
_cell.angle_beta   90.00
_cell.angle_gamma   90.00
#
_symmetry.space_group_name_H-M   'P 1'
#
loop_
_entity.id
_entity.type
_entity.pdbx_description
1 polymer ?
#
loop_
_entity_poly.entity_id
_entity_poly.type
_entity_poly.pdbx_seq_one_letter_code
_entity_poly.pdbx_strand_id
1 'polypeptide(L)'
;MKKLSVILRDGRFWILLLSFLLITFLHYAQLFLFSHPGESSLLGLQRHTVERIFFLAPIILGGVIFGLKGGLICLGLALAAMLPRVFLLSSYPRTALLETLIVCVAGVWASWWLESHRREVGQREQALLRLEAVRKELQSYIQSIRENEKRLSVLHSVTAAIGRLIAIDDILSAAADKIKEAINVDVVLVFLLDEGSGRLRLRTHRGVSNEFAQQVDGLRVGEGFNGWVVQTGEPCLIEDSTIDPRVAREIVRKEGMRSQYIVPLKSRERVVGTLCTASYSLKEFTTEEQELLKLIGAELGVAVEKAMLYEESQRMGRRFRELFERAHDAIWLHDFQGNILAVNRAALDLTGYEPDELLGQRVSKFLTPQQLELAREVRRKLLSGEEIKQPYEQTLIRKDGTKVVVMVTTSLLTEEGMPPAFQNIMRDVTRERQLQENLRLYVRQITKAQEEERKRIARELHDDTIQALVVLSRRLDDLLSNKPRSSQKMLSQLEGIRSELDETLKRMRRFIQDLRPPTLEYLGLLPALRELVLQLNQQAGIESVFHVRGPERHFAPEDEVLIYRIVQEALRNVWKHSGARKAQVVIDFGQDKTRVMVEDDGRGFEFREDSGFVRVGKIGLAGMQERAGLLGGQLIVESSPGKGTKVVLEIPSGRLRD
;
A
#
# COMPACT_ATOMS: atom_id res chain seq x y z
N MET A 1 -39.54 32.89 84.96
CA MET A 1 -39.13 34.31 85.12
C MET A 1 -38.63 34.98 83.83
N LYS A 2 -37.76 34.37 83.00
CA LYS A 2 -37.25 35.00 81.75
C LYS A 2 -38.34 35.44 80.74
N LYS A 3 -39.39 34.65 80.53
CA LYS A 3 -40.48 35.01 79.58
C LYS A 3 -41.31 36.24 80.01
N LEU A 4 -41.50 36.45 81.32
CA LEU A 4 -42.25 37.62 81.82
C LEU A 4 -41.47 38.93 81.58
N SER A 5 -40.14 38.89 81.76
CA SER A 5 -39.27 40.05 81.57
C SER A 5 -39.21 40.56 80.13
N VAL A 6 -39.46 39.69 79.15
CA VAL A 6 -39.50 40.05 77.72
C VAL A 6 -40.83 40.69 77.35
N ILE A 7 -41.94 40.19 77.88
CA ILE A 7 -43.28 40.73 77.64
C ILE A 7 -43.43 42.12 78.27
N LEU A 8 -42.91 42.32 79.49
CA LEU A 8 -42.95 43.60 80.19
C LEU A 8 -42.07 44.69 79.54
N ARG A 9 -41.13 44.32 78.66
CA ARG A 9 -40.30 45.25 77.88
C ARG A 9 -40.92 45.67 76.55
N ASP A 10 -41.93 44.96 76.05
CA ASP A 10 -42.61 45.36 74.83
C ASP A 10 -43.58 46.51 75.13
N GLY A 11 -43.31 47.71 74.60
CA GLY A 11 -44.18 48.88 74.80
C GLY A 11 -45.64 48.63 74.39
N ARG A 12 -45.87 47.70 73.46
CA ARG A 12 -47.22 47.30 73.02
C ARG A 12 -48.00 46.56 74.10
N PHE A 13 -47.32 45.87 75.02
CA PHE A 13 -47.96 45.24 76.18
C PHE A 13 -48.63 46.28 77.09
N TRP A 14 -47.94 47.39 77.37
CA TRP A 14 -48.46 48.44 78.25
C TRP A 14 -49.65 49.18 77.63
N ILE A 15 -49.63 49.38 76.31
CA ILE A 15 -50.78 49.93 75.57
C ILE A 15 -51.99 49.00 75.69
N LEU A 16 -51.78 47.68 75.53
CA LEU A 16 -52.82 46.68 75.72
C LEU A 16 -53.36 46.69 77.15
N LEU A 17 -52.49 46.72 78.16
CA LEU A 17 -52.90 46.77 79.57
C LEU A 17 -53.70 48.05 79.89
N LEU A 18 -53.21 49.22 79.44
CA LEU A 18 -53.86 50.50 79.66
C LEU A 18 -55.25 50.55 79.01
N SER A 19 -55.36 50.09 77.76
CA SER A 19 -56.66 50.01 77.06
C SER A 19 -57.65 49.10 77.79
N PHE A 20 -57.19 47.94 78.25
CA PHE A 20 -58.03 47.00 79.01
C PHE A 20 -58.51 47.62 80.34
N LEU A 21 -57.62 48.28 81.08
CA LEU A 21 -57.93 48.95 82.35
C LEU A 21 -58.90 50.12 82.14
N LEU A 22 -58.69 50.94 81.11
CA LEU A 22 -59.57 52.07 80.79
C LEU A 22 -60.99 51.61 80.43
N ILE A 23 -61.11 50.57 79.60
CA ILE A 23 -62.41 50.00 79.21
C ILE A 23 -63.11 49.37 80.42
N THR A 24 -62.37 48.66 81.26
CA THR A 24 -62.92 48.10 82.50
C THR A 24 -63.39 49.19 83.47
N PHE A 25 -62.63 50.29 83.60
CA PHE A 25 -63.03 51.44 84.40
C PHE A 25 -64.32 52.09 83.87
N LEU A 26 -64.38 52.37 82.56
CA LEU A 26 -65.58 52.89 81.91
C LEU A 26 -66.80 51.96 82.10
N HIS A 27 -66.57 50.64 82.10
CA HIS A 27 -67.60 49.64 82.33
C HIS A 27 -68.16 49.64 83.77
N TYR A 28 -67.46 50.19 84.76
CA TYR A 28 -67.93 50.23 86.16
C TYR A 28 -68.15 51.64 86.72
N ALA A 29 -67.78 52.69 85.99
CA ALA A 29 -67.84 54.08 86.44
C ALA A 29 -69.25 54.54 86.91
N GLN A 30 -70.32 53.89 86.46
CA GLN A 30 -71.70 54.16 86.90
C GLN A 30 -71.97 53.83 88.38
N LEU A 31 -71.17 52.95 89.01
CA LEU A 31 -71.28 52.71 90.45
C LEU A 31 -70.81 53.89 91.31
N PHE A 32 -70.05 54.82 90.74
CA PHE A 32 -69.35 55.85 91.51
C PHE A 32 -69.73 57.30 91.17
N LEU A 33 -70.22 57.60 89.95
CA LEU A 33 -70.20 58.99 89.48
C LEU A 33 -71.53 59.63 89.03
N PHE A 34 -72.63 58.89 88.76
CA PHE A 34 -73.89 59.52 88.34
C PHE A 34 -75.15 58.68 88.69
N SER A 35 -76.00 59.19 89.57
CA SER A 35 -77.33 58.66 89.87
C SER A 35 -78.42 59.44 89.12
N HIS A 36 -78.55 59.22 87.81
CA HIS A 36 -79.78 59.54 87.05
C HIS A 36 -80.00 58.52 85.92
N PRO A 37 -81.23 57.96 85.76
CA PRO A 37 -81.58 57.11 84.64
C PRO A 37 -81.93 58.00 83.43
N GLY A 38 -80.97 58.18 82.52
CA GLY A 38 -81.22 58.79 81.22
C GLY A 38 -80.83 57.81 80.11
N GLU A 39 -81.81 57.37 79.32
CA GLU A 39 -81.59 56.57 78.10
C GLU A 39 -80.86 57.39 77.04
N SER A 40 -79.53 57.40 77.08
CA SER A 40 -78.73 57.83 75.94
C SER A 40 -78.41 56.61 75.06
N SER A 41 -79.10 56.47 73.92
CA SER A 41 -78.72 55.52 72.88
C SER A 41 -77.61 56.13 72.03
N LEU A 42 -76.53 55.39 71.83
CA LEU A 42 -75.51 55.73 70.84
C LEU A 42 -75.67 54.73 69.70
N LEU A 43 -75.91 55.20 68.47
CA LEU A 43 -76.14 54.33 67.29
C LEU A 43 -77.32 53.34 67.43
N GLY A 44 -78.38 53.72 68.16
CA GLY A 44 -79.54 52.83 68.40
C GLY A 44 -79.27 51.66 69.35
N LEU A 45 -78.05 51.56 69.89
CA LEU A 45 -77.67 50.58 70.89
C LEU A 45 -77.80 51.18 72.28
N GLN A 46 -78.18 50.36 73.25
CA GLN A 46 -78.11 50.76 74.65
C GLN A 46 -76.64 51.01 75.03
N ARG A 47 -76.39 52.02 75.85
CA ARG A 47 -75.05 52.39 76.30
C ARG A 47 -74.25 51.20 76.86
N HIS A 48 -74.94 50.28 77.57
CA HIS A 48 -74.35 49.06 78.10
C HIS A 48 -73.85 48.08 77.02
N THR A 49 -74.54 48.02 75.88
CA THR A 49 -74.14 47.23 74.72
C THR A 49 -72.84 47.78 74.13
N VAL A 50 -72.74 49.11 74.00
CA VAL A 50 -71.55 49.80 73.47
C VAL A 50 -70.34 49.58 74.37
N GLU A 51 -70.52 49.67 75.70
CA GLU A 51 -69.47 49.41 76.68
C GLU A 51 -68.91 47.98 76.59
N ARG A 52 -69.74 46.99 76.26
CA ARG A 52 -69.29 45.61 76.05
C ARG A 52 -68.57 45.41 74.74
N ILE A 53 -69.03 46.05 73.67
CA ILE A 53 -68.37 46.01 72.36
C ILE A 53 -66.94 46.56 72.46
N PHE A 54 -66.69 47.57 73.30
CA PHE A 54 -65.33 48.09 73.48
C PHE A 54 -64.33 47.05 73.97
N PHE A 55 -64.74 45.99 74.68
CA PHE A 55 -63.84 44.90 75.06
C PHE A 55 -63.29 44.10 73.87
N LEU A 56 -63.85 44.22 72.66
CA LEU A 56 -63.25 43.64 71.45
C LEU A 56 -61.89 44.28 71.11
N ALA A 57 -61.70 45.57 71.40
CA ALA A 57 -60.46 46.27 71.08
C ALA A 57 -59.22 45.64 71.75
N PRO A 58 -59.18 45.42 73.08
CA PRO A 58 -58.04 44.75 73.70
C PRO A 58 -57.95 43.27 73.30
N ILE A 59 -59.05 42.59 72.97
CA ILE A 59 -59.01 41.19 72.48
C ILE A 59 -58.29 41.12 71.13
N ILE A 60 -58.67 41.98 70.18
CA ILE A 60 -58.05 42.07 68.86
C ILE A 60 -56.59 42.49 68.99
N LEU A 61 -56.30 43.51 69.81
CA LEU A 61 -54.95 44.02 70.02
C LEU A 61 -54.05 42.94 70.67
N GLY A 62 -54.57 42.19 71.65
CA GLY A 62 -53.89 41.03 72.24
C GLY A 62 -53.64 39.92 71.22
N GLY A 63 -54.59 39.69 70.31
CA GLY A 63 -54.45 38.79 69.15
C GLY A 63 -53.33 39.23 68.22
N VAL A 64 -53.28 40.51 67.83
CA VAL A 64 -52.24 41.07 66.96
C VAL A 64 -50.86 40.94 67.59
N ILE A 65 -50.70 41.34 68.86
CA ILE A 65 -49.38 41.42 69.51
C ILE A 65 -48.87 40.03 69.90
N PHE A 66 -49.71 39.20 70.52
CA PHE A 66 -49.28 37.95 71.18
C PHE A 66 -49.84 36.68 70.54
N GLY A 67 -50.42 36.79 69.34
CA GLY A 67 -50.99 35.67 68.61
C GLY A 67 -52.33 35.19 69.19
N LEU A 68 -52.81 34.06 68.69
CA LEU A 68 -54.10 33.48 69.13
C LEU A 68 -54.22 33.36 70.65
N LYS A 69 -53.13 32.94 71.33
CA LYS A 69 -53.11 32.79 72.79
C LYS A 69 -53.33 34.14 73.50
N GLY A 70 -52.74 35.22 73.00
CA GLY A 70 -52.91 36.56 73.55
C GLY A 70 -54.34 37.09 73.46
N GLY A 71 -54.96 36.92 72.29
CA GLY A 71 -56.36 37.30 72.07
C GLY A 71 -57.31 36.53 72.98
N LEU A 72 -57.13 35.20 73.10
CA LEU A 72 -57.93 34.36 74.00
C LEU A 72 -57.75 34.71 75.49
N ILE A 73 -56.54 35.06 75.93
CA ILE A 73 -56.28 35.52 77.30
C ILE A 73 -57.02 36.83 77.58
N CYS A 74 -56.96 37.80 76.66
CA CYS A 74 -57.67 39.08 76.80
C CYS A 74 -59.19 38.88 76.79
N LEU A 75 -59.69 37.90 76.03
CA LEU A 75 -61.10 37.53 76.03
C LEU A 75 -61.53 36.95 77.37
N GLY A 76 -60.72 36.06 77.97
CA GLY A 76 -60.97 35.52 79.31
C GLY A 76 -61.02 36.60 80.38
N LEU A 77 -60.09 37.57 80.32
CA LEU A 77 -60.09 38.74 81.21
C LEU A 77 -61.34 39.62 80.99
N ALA A 78 -61.74 39.85 79.74
CA ALA A 78 -62.92 40.64 79.41
C ALA A 78 -64.20 39.99 79.95
N LEU A 79 -64.32 38.66 79.84
CA LEU A 79 -65.40 37.89 80.45
C LEU A 79 -65.44 38.03 81.96
N ALA A 80 -64.29 37.92 82.63
CA ALA A 80 -64.18 38.09 84.07
C ALA A 80 -64.61 39.49 84.53
N ALA A 81 -64.40 40.52 83.69
CA ALA A 81 -64.86 41.88 83.93
C ALA A 81 -66.35 42.08 83.64
N MET A 82 -66.91 41.43 82.60
CA MET A 82 -68.30 41.65 82.19
C MET A 82 -69.33 40.83 82.99
N LEU A 83 -69.04 39.55 83.29
CA LEU A 83 -69.98 38.62 83.93
C LEU A 83 -70.51 39.07 85.30
N PRO A 84 -69.69 39.59 86.23
CA PRO A 84 -70.18 40.01 87.54
C PRO A 84 -71.26 41.10 87.43
N ARG A 85 -71.11 42.04 86.48
CA ARG A 85 -72.10 43.12 86.25
C ARG A 85 -73.40 42.59 85.67
N VAL A 86 -73.35 41.57 84.82
CA VAL A 86 -74.52 40.92 84.22
C VAL A 86 -75.43 40.31 85.29
N PHE A 87 -74.86 39.61 86.28
CA PHE A 87 -75.64 38.90 87.31
C PHE A 87 -76.00 39.75 88.53
N LEU A 88 -75.15 40.68 88.95
CA LEU A 88 -75.32 41.40 90.22
C LEU A 88 -75.96 42.79 90.06
N LEU A 89 -75.83 43.42 88.89
CA LEU A 89 -76.09 44.86 88.72
C LEU A 89 -77.04 45.19 87.56
N SER A 90 -77.32 44.24 86.66
CA SER A 90 -78.14 44.50 85.47
C SER A 90 -79.64 44.39 85.76
N SER A 91 -80.42 45.42 85.43
CA SER A 91 -81.89 45.37 85.47
C SER A 91 -82.49 44.40 84.45
N TYR A 92 -81.72 43.98 83.43
CA TYR A 92 -82.13 43.04 82.38
C TYR A 92 -81.03 41.99 82.12
N PRO A 93 -80.97 40.90 82.90
CA PRO A 93 -79.85 39.96 82.85
C PRO A 93 -79.81 39.11 81.57
N ARG A 94 -80.97 38.82 80.93
CA ARG A 94 -81.04 37.97 79.73
C ARG A 94 -80.43 38.63 78.49
N THR A 95 -80.82 39.86 78.19
CA THR A 95 -80.22 40.68 77.13
C THR A 95 -78.74 40.90 77.40
N ALA A 96 -78.40 41.10 78.68
CA ALA A 96 -77.03 41.34 79.07
C ALA A 96 -76.09 40.14 78.81
N LEU A 97 -76.56 38.92 79.08
CA LEU A 97 -75.86 37.68 78.76
C LEU A 97 -75.66 37.49 77.25
N LEU A 98 -76.70 37.75 76.44
CA LEU A 98 -76.63 37.62 74.99
C LEU A 98 -75.58 38.56 74.37
N GLU A 99 -75.54 39.81 74.79
CA GLU A 99 -74.53 40.77 74.30
C GLU A 99 -73.10 40.33 74.66
N THR A 100 -72.91 39.82 75.88
CA THR A 100 -71.61 39.32 76.34
C THR A 100 -71.18 38.11 75.50
N LEU A 101 -72.11 37.21 75.19
CA LEU A 101 -71.87 36.05 74.33
C LEU A 101 -71.48 36.48 72.90
N ILE A 102 -72.15 37.48 72.32
CA ILE A 102 -71.84 38.01 70.99
C ILE A 102 -70.41 38.57 70.95
N VAL A 103 -70.01 39.35 71.95
CA VAL A 103 -68.64 39.88 72.07
C VAL A 103 -67.62 38.74 72.18
N CYS A 104 -67.95 37.66 72.89
CA CYS A 104 -67.06 36.51 73.01
C CYS A 104 -66.87 35.78 71.68
N VAL A 105 -67.96 35.50 70.98
CA VAL A 105 -67.92 34.85 69.65
C VAL A 105 -67.12 35.70 68.67
N ALA A 106 -67.37 37.01 68.63
CA ALA A 106 -66.63 37.95 67.79
C ALA A 106 -65.14 38.00 68.16
N GLY A 107 -64.80 37.96 69.45
CA GLY A 107 -63.42 37.95 69.94
C GLY A 107 -62.64 36.67 69.58
N VAL A 108 -63.27 35.50 69.70
CA VAL A 108 -62.67 34.22 69.27
C VAL A 108 -62.46 34.23 67.75
N TRP A 109 -63.47 34.66 66.99
CA TRP A 109 -63.41 34.68 65.53
C TRP A 109 -62.31 35.62 65.02
N ALA A 110 -62.21 36.83 65.57
CA ALA A 110 -61.15 37.78 65.21
C ALA A 110 -59.75 37.25 65.54
N SER A 111 -59.58 36.60 66.71
CA SER A 111 -58.30 36.02 67.11
C SER A 111 -57.88 34.86 66.19
N TRP A 112 -58.83 34.03 65.78
CA TRP A 112 -58.61 32.93 64.85
C TRP A 112 -58.26 33.41 63.44
N TRP A 113 -58.99 34.42 62.94
CA TRP A 113 -58.74 35.02 61.63
C TRP A 113 -57.34 35.63 61.51
N LEU A 114 -56.89 36.36 62.54
CA LEU A 114 -55.54 36.95 62.58
C LEU A 114 -54.41 35.91 62.59
N GLU A 115 -54.62 34.76 63.22
CA GLU A 115 -53.66 33.65 63.23
C GLU A 115 -53.60 32.96 61.86
N SER A 116 -54.75 32.72 61.24
CA SER A 116 -54.85 32.12 59.91
C SER A 116 -54.12 32.99 58.88
N HIS A 117 -54.37 34.30 58.88
CA HIS A 117 -53.76 35.23 57.94
C HIS A 117 -52.23 35.30 58.10
N ARG A 118 -51.71 35.28 59.34
CA ARG A 118 -50.26 35.23 59.59
C ARG A 118 -49.59 33.98 59.03
N ARG A 119 -50.24 32.82 59.16
CA ARG A 119 -49.71 31.57 58.61
C ARG A 119 -49.64 31.59 57.09
N GLU A 120 -50.67 32.14 56.45
CA GLU A 120 -50.74 32.25 54.98
C GLU A 120 -49.63 33.17 54.43
N VAL A 121 -49.38 34.31 55.07
CA VAL A 121 -48.31 35.24 54.66
C VAL A 121 -46.93 34.59 54.80
N GLY A 122 -46.64 33.91 55.91
CA GLY A 122 -45.36 33.24 56.11
C GLY A 122 -45.10 32.11 55.12
N GLN A 123 -46.14 31.37 54.71
CA GLN A 123 -46.02 30.34 53.66
C GLN A 123 -45.72 30.96 52.28
N ARG A 124 -46.33 32.11 51.95
CA ARG A 124 -46.07 32.81 50.69
C ARG A 124 -44.64 33.32 50.59
N GLU A 125 -44.09 33.89 51.65
CA GLU A 125 -42.70 34.38 51.66
C GLU A 125 -41.69 33.24 51.45
N GLN A 126 -41.90 32.09 52.12
CA GLN A 126 -41.05 30.91 51.92
C GLN A 126 -41.16 30.32 50.52
N ALA A 127 -42.35 30.33 49.93
CA ALA A 127 -42.55 29.87 48.55
C ALA A 127 -41.82 30.78 47.53
N LEU A 128 -41.86 32.10 47.73
CA LEU A 128 -41.16 33.07 46.88
C LEU A 128 -39.64 32.86 46.89
N LEU A 129 -39.04 32.72 48.08
CA LEU A 129 -37.61 32.48 48.21
C LEU A 129 -37.15 31.18 47.53
N ARG A 130 -37.96 30.11 47.64
CA ARG A 130 -37.68 28.84 46.93
C ARG A 130 -37.78 29.00 45.41
N LEU A 131 -38.76 29.73 44.91
CA LEU A 131 -38.92 29.99 43.48
C LEU A 131 -37.75 30.80 42.91
N GLU A 132 -37.24 31.79 43.64
CA GLU A 132 -36.07 32.56 43.23
C GLU A 132 -34.79 31.73 43.15
N ALA A 133 -34.59 30.83 44.12
CA ALA A 133 -33.45 29.91 44.13
C ALA A 133 -33.48 28.96 42.92
N VAL A 134 -34.63 28.31 42.67
CA VAL A 134 -34.83 27.43 41.51
C VAL A 134 -34.68 28.19 40.20
N ARG A 135 -35.17 29.43 40.11
CA ARG A 135 -35.02 30.26 38.90
C ARG A 135 -33.55 30.55 38.59
N LYS A 136 -32.73 30.89 39.59
CA LYS A 136 -31.29 31.11 39.41
C LYS A 136 -30.57 29.85 38.92
N GLU A 137 -30.90 28.70 39.51
CA GLU A 137 -30.32 27.42 39.12
C GLU A 137 -30.69 27.05 37.66
N LEU A 138 -31.97 27.24 37.29
CA LEU A 138 -32.44 26.98 35.93
C LEU A 138 -31.76 27.89 34.90
N GLN A 139 -31.54 29.16 35.22
CA GLN A 139 -30.82 30.09 34.34
C GLN A 139 -29.38 29.65 34.11
N SER A 140 -28.69 29.15 35.14
CA SER A 140 -27.35 28.56 35.02
C SER A 140 -27.35 27.35 34.07
N TYR A 141 -28.31 26.43 34.20
CA TYR A 141 -28.40 25.29 33.28
C TYR A 141 -28.67 25.71 31.84
N ILE A 142 -29.59 26.65 31.61
CA ILE A 142 -29.91 27.16 30.27
C ILE A 142 -28.68 27.80 29.62
N GLN A 143 -27.89 28.54 30.38
CA GLN A 143 -26.63 29.15 29.91
C GLN A 143 -25.66 28.06 29.44
N SER A 144 -25.42 27.05 30.28
CA SER A 144 -24.50 25.94 29.98
C SER A 144 -24.96 25.11 28.77
N ILE A 145 -26.27 24.88 28.62
CA ILE A 145 -26.82 24.19 27.44
C ILE A 145 -26.57 25.01 26.16
N ARG A 146 -26.81 26.32 26.20
CA ARG A 146 -26.59 27.19 25.02
C ARG A 146 -25.13 27.25 24.60
N GLU A 147 -24.21 27.28 25.55
CA GLU A 147 -22.76 27.24 25.28
C GLU A 147 -22.36 25.90 24.63
N ASN A 148 -22.88 24.78 25.13
CA ASN A 148 -22.66 23.46 24.54
C ASN A 148 -23.28 23.33 23.13
N GLU A 149 -24.49 23.86 22.91
CA GLU A 149 -25.11 23.88 21.58
C GLU A 149 -24.28 24.68 20.58
N LYS A 150 -23.75 25.85 20.97
CA LYS A 150 -22.88 26.66 20.13
C LYS A 150 -21.58 25.91 19.80
N ARG A 151 -20.97 25.24 20.78
CA ARG A 151 -19.77 24.40 20.58
C ARG A 151 -20.03 23.27 19.58
N LEU A 152 -21.12 22.53 19.76
CA LEU A 152 -21.51 21.43 18.88
C LEU A 152 -21.82 21.93 17.47
N SER A 153 -22.47 23.09 17.33
CA SER A 153 -22.79 23.68 16.03
C SER A 153 -21.53 24.03 15.22
N VAL A 154 -20.54 24.67 15.86
CA VAL A 154 -19.27 24.98 15.20
C VAL A 154 -18.55 23.70 14.77
N LEU A 155 -18.44 22.73 15.69
CA LEU A 155 -17.79 21.45 15.40
C LEU A 155 -18.49 20.73 14.24
N HIS A 156 -19.82 20.60 14.27
CA HIS A 156 -20.60 20.03 13.18
C HIS A 156 -20.42 20.78 11.86
N SER A 157 -20.32 22.11 11.87
CA SER A 157 -20.10 22.89 10.65
C SER A 157 -18.73 22.59 10.00
N VAL A 158 -17.69 22.43 10.83
CA VAL A 158 -16.35 22.07 10.37
C VAL A 158 -16.33 20.62 9.87
N THR A 159 -16.88 19.67 10.63
CA THR A 159 -16.99 18.26 10.23
C THR A 159 -17.80 18.10 8.93
N ALA A 160 -18.89 18.85 8.76
CA ALA A 160 -19.70 18.83 7.54
C ALA A 160 -19.02 19.46 6.32
N ALA A 161 -18.09 20.39 6.53
CA ALA A 161 -17.23 20.93 5.47
C ALA A 161 -16.17 19.90 5.06
N ILE A 162 -15.57 19.21 6.04
CA ILE A 162 -14.59 18.14 5.83
C ILE A 162 -15.22 16.97 5.04
N GLY A 163 -16.42 16.51 5.42
CA GLY A 163 -17.02 15.30 4.87
C GLY A 163 -17.41 15.34 3.39
N ARG A 164 -17.42 16.51 2.75
CA ARG A 164 -17.82 16.70 1.34
C ARG A 164 -16.66 16.85 0.37
N LEU A 165 -15.46 17.15 0.86
CA LEU A 165 -14.31 17.52 0.03
C LEU A 165 -13.32 16.36 -0.04
N ILE A 166 -12.81 16.09 -1.23
CA ILE A 166 -11.85 15.00 -1.48
C ILE A 166 -10.41 15.52 -1.50
N ALA A 167 -10.20 16.77 -1.92
CA ALA A 167 -8.87 17.38 -1.99
C ALA A 167 -8.45 17.99 -0.65
N ILE A 168 -7.21 17.69 -0.24
CA ILE A 168 -6.63 18.16 1.03
C ILE A 168 -6.68 19.67 1.16
N ASP A 169 -6.30 20.40 0.10
CA ASP A 169 -6.20 21.86 0.15
C ASP A 169 -7.58 22.53 0.29
N ASP A 170 -8.64 21.91 -0.26
CA ASP A 170 -10.02 22.37 -0.09
C ASP A 170 -10.52 22.13 1.34
N ILE A 171 -10.25 20.94 1.90
CA ILE A 171 -10.59 20.59 3.30
C ILE A 171 -9.97 21.61 4.25
N LEU A 172 -8.67 21.84 4.11
CA LEU A 172 -7.92 22.74 4.99
C LEU A 172 -8.38 24.19 4.84
N SER A 173 -8.65 24.65 3.61
CA SER A 173 -9.11 26.01 3.35
C SER A 173 -10.49 26.27 3.96
N ALA A 174 -11.45 25.36 3.75
CA ALA A 174 -12.79 25.49 4.32
C ALA A 174 -12.76 25.48 5.86
N ALA A 175 -11.90 24.64 6.45
CA ALA A 175 -11.70 24.61 7.89
C ALA A 175 -11.07 25.91 8.41
N ALA A 176 -10.03 26.43 7.75
CA ALA A 176 -9.38 27.68 8.14
C ALA A 176 -10.35 28.87 8.15
N ASP A 177 -11.22 28.98 7.15
CA ASP A 177 -12.27 30.00 7.09
C ASP A 177 -13.24 29.89 8.26
N LYS A 178 -13.72 28.69 8.57
CA LYS A 178 -14.66 28.46 9.68
C LYS A 178 -14.04 28.66 11.05
N ILE A 179 -12.77 28.27 11.23
CA ILE A 179 -12.03 28.47 12.48
C ILE A 179 -11.81 29.96 12.73
N LYS A 180 -11.45 30.71 11.69
CA LYS A 180 -11.27 32.17 11.78
C LYS A 180 -12.55 32.86 12.26
N GLU A 181 -13.69 32.51 11.67
CA GLU A 181 -15.01 33.02 12.04
C GLU A 181 -15.43 32.61 13.47
N ALA A 182 -15.26 31.33 13.82
CA ALA A 182 -15.80 30.77 15.06
C ALA A 182 -15.00 31.15 16.31
N ILE A 183 -13.67 31.21 16.21
CA ILE A 183 -12.77 31.57 17.33
C ILE A 183 -12.50 33.08 17.33
N ASN A 184 -12.92 33.84 16.31
CA ASN A 184 -12.66 35.27 16.18
C ASN A 184 -11.16 35.60 16.37
N VAL A 185 -10.34 35.05 15.48
CA VAL A 185 -8.89 35.25 15.44
C VAL A 185 -8.49 35.98 14.16
N ASP A 186 -7.37 36.69 14.20
CA ASP A 186 -6.90 37.44 13.03
C ASP A 186 -6.28 36.51 11.98
N VAL A 187 -5.53 35.51 12.47
CA VAL A 187 -4.66 34.65 11.67
C VAL A 187 -4.98 33.18 11.93
N VAL A 188 -5.03 32.41 10.83
CA VAL A 188 -5.08 30.94 10.85
C VAL A 188 -4.06 30.42 9.85
N LEU A 189 -3.15 29.54 10.28
CA LEU A 189 -2.18 28.87 9.42
C LEU A 189 -2.28 27.36 9.63
N VAL A 190 -2.24 26.58 8.55
CA VAL A 190 -2.20 25.12 8.63
C VAL A 190 -0.95 24.59 7.95
N PHE A 191 -0.12 23.89 8.71
CA PHE A 191 1.09 23.22 8.22
C PHE A 191 0.86 21.72 8.18
N LEU A 192 1.33 21.05 7.12
CA LEU A 192 1.41 19.59 7.06
C LEU A 192 2.86 19.13 7.11
N LEU A 193 3.12 18.03 7.79
CA LEU A 193 4.44 17.43 7.88
C LEU A 193 4.74 16.63 6.60
N ASP A 194 5.80 16.98 5.91
CA ASP A 194 6.41 16.13 4.88
C ASP A 194 7.43 15.20 5.56
N GLU A 195 7.06 13.93 5.71
CA GLU A 195 7.89 12.92 6.37
C GLU A 195 9.19 12.61 5.63
N GLY A 196 9.21 12.78 4.30
CA GLY A 196 10.41 12.52 3.50
C GLY A 196 11.52 13.55 3.78
N SER A 197 11.13 14.81 4.01
CA SER A 197 12.07 15.90 4.28
C SER A 197 12.17 16.29 5.76
N GLY A 198 11.26 15.81 6.61
CA GLY A 198 11.16 16.20 8.03
C GLY A 198 10.79 17.68 8.21
N ARG A 199 10.06 18.25 7.24
CA ARG A 199 9.71 19.68 7.21
C ARG A 199 8.21 19.91 7.17
N LEU A 200 7.77 20.95 7.87
CA LEU A 200 6.42 21.46 7.86
C LEU A 200 6.22 22.36 6.64
N ARG A 201 5.23 22.01 5.82
CA ARG A 201 4.81 22.77 4.66
C ARG A 201 3.52 23.52 4.94
N LEU A 202 3.52 24.83 4.75
CA LEU A 202 2.31 25.64 4.86
C LEU A 202 1.37 25.29 3.70
N ARG A 203 0.17 24.77 4.00
CA ARG A 203 -0.82 24.38 2.97
C ARG A 203 -1.94 25.40 2.81
N THR A 204 -2.34 26.07 3.88
CA THR A 204 -3.32 27.16 3.79
C THR A 204 -3.08 28.20 4.88
N HIS A 205 -3.50 29.43 4.61
CA HIS A 205 -3.40 30.55 5.54
C HIS A 205 -4.55 31.54 5.38
N ARG A 206 -4.87 32.27 6.45
CA ARG A 206 -5.77 33.42 6.47
C ARG A 206 -5.19 34.51 7.37
N GLY A 207 -5.39 35.77 6.99
CA GLY A 207 -5.02 36.93 7.83
C GLY A 207 -3.55 37.34 7.81
N VAL A 208 -2.72 36.72 6.97
CA VAL A 208 -1.31 37.07 6.75
C VAL A 208 -1.05 37.35 5.27
N SER A 209 0.03 38.08 4.97
CA SER A 209 0.46 38.36 3.60
C SER A 209 1.01 37.10 2.88
N ASN A 210 0.92 37.06 1.56
CA ASN A 210 1.50 35.96 0.76
C ASN A 210 3.04 35.90 0.89
N GLU A 211 3.69 37.05 1.07
CA GLU A 211 5.13 37.13 1.27
C GLU A 211 5.54 36.45 2.59
N PHE A 212 4.82 36.74 3.68
CA PHE A 212 5.01 36.08 4.97
C PHE A 212 4.77 34.57 4.85
N ALA A 213 3.67 34.16 4.21
CA ALA A 213 3.31 32.76 4.02
C ALA A 213 4.41 31.93 3.32
N GLN A 214 5.06 32.48 2.29
CA GLN A 214 6.17 31.81 1.60
C GLN A 214 7.43 31.70 2.46
N GLN A 215 7.71 32.68 3.32
CA GLN A 215 8.92 32.73 4.13
C GLN A 215 8.86 31.86 5.40
N VAL A 216 7.65 31.57 5.89
CA VAL A 216 7.44 30.63 6.99
C VAL A 216 7.30 29.18 6.54
N ASP A 217 7.30 28.91 5.24
CA ASP A 217 7.26 27.55 4.70
C ASP A 217 8.59 26.78 4.97
N GLY A 218 8.49 25.47 5.18
CA GLY A 218 9.64 24.57 5.30
C GLY A 218 10.35 24.55 6.66
N LEU A 219 9.64 24.82 7.75
CA LEU A 219 10.12 24.70 9.14
C LEU A 219 10.51 23.26 9.46
N ARG A 220 11.59 23.03 10.21
CA ARG A 220 11.97 21.67 10.65
C ARG A 220 11.17 21.24 11.87
N VAL A 221 11.05 19.93 12.07
CA VAL A 221 10.57 19.39 13.36
C VAL A 221 11.48 19.90 14.49
N GLY A 222 10.87 20.38 15.58
CA GLY A 222 11.54 21.06 16.71
C GLY A 222 11.88 22.54 16.48
N GLU A 223 11.73 23.09 15.26
CA GLU A 223 12.00 24.51 14.96
C GLU A 223 10.78 25.39 15.21
N GLY A 224 10.94 26.39 16.08
CA GLY A 224 9.86 27.31 16.45
C GLY A 224 8.67 26.62 17.11
N PHE A 225 7.56 27.34 17.26
CA PHE A 225 6.39 26.80 17.95
C PHE A 225 5.73 25.63 17.20
N ASN A 226 5.54 25.74 15.88
CA ASN A 226 4.94 24.68 15.09
C ASN A 226 5.82 23.41 15.06
N GLY A 227 7.13 23.56 14.91
CA GLY A 227 8.05 22.42 14.96
C GLY A 227 8.05 21.71 16.31
N TRP A 228 7.96 22.46 17.42
CA TRP A 228 7.85 21.91 18.77
C TRP A 228 6.54 21.13 18.98
N VAL A 229 5.41 21.65 18.50
CA VAL A 229 4.11 20.96 18.57
C VAL A 229 4.13 19.65 17.78
N VAL A 230 4.80 19.60 16.63
CA VAL A 230 4.99 18.34 15.89
C VAL A 230 5.89 17.37 16.65
N GLN A 231 6.96 17.86 17.27
CA GLN A 231 7.92 17.04 18.00
C GLN A 231 7.33 16.41 19.26
N THR A 232 6.55 17.18 20.01
CA THR A 232 5.96 16.74 21.29
C THR A 232 4.58 16.11 21.12
N GLY A 233 3.86 16.52 20.07
CA GLY A 233 2.44 16.24 19.93
C GLY A 233 1.57 17.01 20.94
N GLU A 234 2.09 17.94 21.71
CA GLU A 234 1.30 18.69 22.69
C GLU A 234 0.90 20.06 22.15
N PRO A 235 -0.32 20.55 22.46
CA PRO A 235 -0.72 21.90 22.06
C PRO A 235 0.14 22.95 22.79
N CYS A 236 0.39 24.08 22.13
CA CYS A 236 1.22 25.16 22.64
C CYS A 236 0.42 26.47 22.70
N LEU A 237 0.27 27.02 23.90
CA LEU A 237 -0.28 28.36 24.13
C LEU A 237 0.86 29.36 24.31
N ILE A 238 0.76 30.46 23.58
CA ILE A 238 1.65 31.60 23.65
C ILE A 238 0.79 32.82 23.96
N GLU A 239 0.87 33.31 25.20
CA GLU A 239 0.13 34.49 25.63
C GLU A 239 0.68 35.77 24.96
N ASP A 240 2.01 35.88 24.90
CA ASP A 240 2.70 36.97 24.20
C ASP A 240 4.02 36.50 23.56
N SER A 241 4.04 36.48 22.23
CA SER A 241 5.17 36.04 21.42
C SER A 241 6.35 37.01 21.48
N THR A 242 6.13 38.29 21.84
CA THR A 242 7.20 39.30 21.84
C THR A 242 8.26 39.03 22.91
N ILE A 243 7.87 38.29 23.96
CA ILE A 243 8.71 37.95 25.11
C ILE A 243 9.09 36.46 25.16
N ASP A 244 8.57 35.62 24.26
CA ASP A 244 8.83 34.18 24.27
C ASP A 244 10.17 33.84 23.55
N PRO A 245 11.13 33.20 24.24
CA PRO A 245 12.44 32.89 23.68
C PRO A 245 12.41 31.85 22.55
N ARG A 246 11.28 31.13 22.35
CA ARG A 246 11.12 30.11 21.30
C ARG A 246 10.78 30.71 19.93
N VAL A 247 10.60 32.03 19.82
CA VAL A 247 10.47 32.73 18.52
C VAL A 247 11.81 32.71 17.80
N ALA A 248 12.06 31.64 17.05
CA ALA A 248 13.36 31.38 16.41
C ALA A 248 13.65 32.26 15.18
N ARG A 249 12.62 32.79 14.49
CA ARG A 249 12.79 33.55 13.23
C ARG A 249 12.35 35.00 13.37
N GLU A 250 13.21 35.91 12.92
CA GLU A 250 12.95 37.35 12.91
C GLU A 250 11.73 37.75 12.09
N ILE A 251 11.38 36.95 11.06
CA ILE A 251 10.20 37.18 10.22
C ILE A 251 8.88 37.02 10.99
N VAL A 252 8.81 36.04 11.91
CA VAL A 252 7.63 35.80 12.76
C VAL A 252 7.48 36.94 13.77
N ARG A 253 8.60 37.53 14.20
CA ARG A 253 8.61 38.71 15.07
C ARG A 253 8.14 39.98 14.32
N LYS A 254 8.53 40.14 13.06
CA LYS A 254 8.14 41.29 12.22
C LYS A 254 6.66 41.30 11.84
N GLU A 255 6.03 40.13 11.73
CA GLU A 255 4.59 40.02 11.46
C GLU A 255 3.73 40.56 12.62
N GLY A 256 4.25 40.59 13.85
CA GLY A 256 3.59 41.26 14.97
C GLY A 256 2.43 40.48 15.62
N MET A 257 2.31 39.18 15.36
CA MET A 257 1.32 38.32 16.04
C MET A 257 1.68 38.20 17.51
N ARG A 258 0.80 38.62 18.43
CA ARG A 258 1.09 38.61 19.88
C ARG A 258 0.67 37.32 20.55
N SER A 259 -0.60 36.95 20.49
CA SER A 259 -1.09 35.72 21.12
C SER A 259 -1.28 34.63 20.08
N GLN A 260 -0.87 33.40 20.38
CA GLN A 260 -0.99 32.25 19.48
C GLN A 260 -1.42 31.00 20.24
N TYR A 261 -2.24 30.16 19.62
CA TYR A 261 -2.54 28.83 20.10
C TYR A 261 -2.38 27.83 18.96
N ILE A 262 -1.48 26.87 19.15
CA ILE A 262 -1.08 25.92 18.11
C ILE A 262 -1.46 24.54 18.60
N VAL A 263 -2.27 23.85 17.82
CA VAL A 263 -2.71 22.48 18.10
C VAL A 263 -2.15 21.53 17.04
N PRO A 264 -1.80 20.30 17.44
CA PRO A 264 -1.35 19.31 16.49
C PRO A 264 -2.54 18.78 15.67
N LEU A 265 -2.32 18.54 14.39
CA LEU A 265 -3.21 17.72 13.58
C LEU A 265 -2.85 16.26 13.84
N LYS A 266 -3.62 15.57 14.66
CA LYS A 266 -3.33 14.18 15.07
C LYS A 266 -4.34 13.21 14.51
N SER A 267 -3.84 12.08 14.01
CA SER A 267 -4.62 10.87 13.84
C SER A 267 -3.99 9.75 14.66
N ARG A 268 -4.75 9.23 15.64
CA ARG A 268 -4.21 8.34 16.69
C ARG A 268 -2.99 8.97 17.37
N GLU A 269 -1.85 8.28 17.39
CA GLU A 269 -0.58 8.77 17.98
C GLU A 269 0.32 9.52 16.99
N ARG A 270 -0.09 9.69 15.72
CA ARG A 270 0.72 10.32 14.68
C ARG A 270 0.29 11.77 14.44
N VAL A 271 1.25 12.69 14.51
CA VAL A 271 1.06 14.09 14.15
C VAL A 271 1.32 14.27 12.66
N VAL A 272 0.29 14.62 11.89
CA VAL A 272 0.38 14.88 10.44
C VAL A 272 0.61 16.36 10.11
N GLY A 273 0.56 17.25 11.10
CA GLY A 273 0.71 18.68 10.89
C GLY A 273 0.34 19.52 12.11
N THR A 274 0.16 20.82 11.91
CA THR A 274 -0.30 21.77 12.94
C THR A 274 -1.36 22.72 12.40
N LEU A 275 -2.26 23.12 13.28
CA LEU A 275 -3.18 24.24 13.11
C LEU A 275 -2.74 25.33 14.08
N CYS A 276 -2.32 26.48 13.54
CA CYS A 276 -1.93 27.65 14.29
C CYS A 276 -3.03 28.71 14.17
N THR A 277 -3.53 29.19 15.30
CA THR A 277 -4.39 30.37 15.38
C THR A 277 -3.66 31.48 16.12
N ALA A 278 -3.81 32.72 15.66
CA ALA A 278 -3.11 33.85 16.24
C ALA A 278 -3.89 35.16 16.14
N SER A 279 -3.56 36.10 17.03
CA SER A 279 -4.07 37.48 17.01
C SER A 279 -2.92 38.49 17.05
N TYR A 280 -3.11 39.63 16.38
CA TYR A 280 -2.21 40.79 16.46
C TYR A 280 -2.36 41.55 17.79
N SER A 281 -3.48 41.33 18.49
CA SER A 281 -3.73 41.87 19.82
C SER A 281 -3.49 40.82 20.91
N LEU A 282 -3.36 41.25 22.17
CA LEU A 282 -3.38 40.32 23.30
C LEU A 282 -4.77 39.70 23.38
N LYS A 283 -4.86 38.40 23.10
CA LYS A 283 -6.07 37.61 23.24
C LYS A 283 -5.83 36.52 24.27
N GLU A 284 -6.66 36.48 25.30
CA GLU A 284 -6.76 35.32 26.19
C GLU A 284 -7.59 34.24 25.49
N PHE A 285 -6.94 33.14 25.12
CA PHE A 285 -7.65 31.96 24.61
C PHE A 285 -8.33 31.25 25.78
N THR A 286 -9.66 31.27 25.81
CA THR A 286 -10.41 30.63 26.89
C THR A 286 -10.21 29.11 26.87
N THR A 287 -10.42 28.43 28.01
CA THR A 287 -10.36 26.96 28.08
C THR A 287 -11.29 26.31 27.04
N GLU A 288 -12.44 26.91 26.77
CA GLU A 288 -13.40 26.45 25.78
C GLU A 288 -12.88 26.56 24.35
N GLU A 289 -12.26 27.68 23.98
CA GLU A 289 -11.63 27.88 22.68
C GLU A 289 -10.47 26.91 22.47
N GLN A 290 -9.65 26.70 23.51
CA GLN A 290 -8.53 25.76 23.48
C GLN A 290 -9.01 24.33 23.26
N GLU A 291 -10.05 23.88 23.97
CA GLU A 291 -10.64 22.54 23.81
C GLU A 291 -11.33 22.37 22.45
N LEU A 292 -12.03 23.39 21.95
CA LEU A 292 -12.62 23.36 20.61
C LEU A 292 -11.54 23.24 19.51
N LEU A 293 -10.46 24.00 19.61
CA LEU A 293 -9.34 23.93 18.66
C LEU A 293 -8.62 22.57 18.72
N LYS A 294 -8.42 21.99 19.90
CA LYS A 294 -7.87 20.63 20.03
C LYS A 294 -8.74 19.60 19.30
N LEU A 295 -10.06 19.66 19.49
CA LEU A 295 -11.01 18.77 18.81
C LEU A 295 -10.96 18.95 17.29
N ILE A 296 -10.96 20.19 16.81
CA ILE A 296 -10.83 20.49 15.38
C ILE A 296 -9.49 19.98 14.83
N GLY A 297 -8.40 20.14 15.58
CA GLY A 297 -7.09 19.61 15.21
C GLY A 297 -7.09 18.09 15.07
N ALA A 298 -7.73 17.36 15.98
CA ALA A 298 -7.88 15.91 15.89
C ALA A 298 -8.72 15.49 14.66
N GLU A 299 -9.88 16.13 14.45
CA GLU A 299 -10.74 15.83 13.30
C GLU A 299 -10.06 16.12 11.96
N LEU A 300 -9.36 17.26 11.85
CA LEU A 300 -8.57 17.60 10.66
C LEU A 300 -7.40 16.63 10.47
N GLY A 301 -6.76 16.17 11.54
CA GLY A 301 -5.69 15.17 11.47
C GLY A 301 -6.16 13.86 10.84
N VAL A 302 -7.31 13.34 11.27
CA VAL A 302 -7.92 12.13 10.70
C VAL A 302 -8.31 12.34 9.24
N ALA A 303 -8.93 13.48 8.90
CA ALA A 303 -9.35 13.79 7.55
C ALA A 303 -8.18 13.92 6.57
N VAL A 304 -7.11 14.60 6.99
CA VAL A 304 -5.89 14.78 6.21
C VAL A 304 -5.20 13.44 6.00
N GLU A 305 -5.05 12.61 7.02
CA GLU A 305 -4.47 11.27 6.87
C GLU A 305 -5.26 10.41 5.87
N LYS A 306 -6.59 10.40 5.97
CA LYS A 306 -7.45 9.67 5.04
C LYS A 306 -7.28 10.15 3.60
N ALA A 307 -7.23 11.46 3.38
CA ALA A 307 -7.05 12.03 2.06
C ALA A 307 -5.66 11.73 1.47
N MET A 308 -4.60 11.80 2.28
CA MET A 308 -3.24 11.43 1.87
C MET A 308 -3.14 9.95 1.48
N LEU A 309 -3.71 9.04 2.28
CA LEU A 309 -3.74 7.61 1.99
C LEU A 309 -4.51 7.31 0.69
N TYR A 310 -5.62 7.99 0.47
CA TYR A 310 -6.40 7.86 -0.76
C TYR A 310 -5.60 8.33 -1.98
N GLU A 311 -4.95 9.49 -1.89
CA GLU A 311 -4.12 10.02 -2.97
C GLU A 311 -2.92 9.11 -3.27
N GLU A 312 -2.26 8.59 -2.24
CA GLU A 312 -1.16 7.65 -2.39
C GLU A 312 -1.61 6.34 -3.06
N SER A 313 -2.73 5.77 -2.61
CA SER A 313 -3.34 4.58 -3.22
C SER A 313 -3.66 4.82 -4.71
N GLN A 314 -4.27 5.96 -5.04
CA GLN A 314 -4.55 6.35 -6.42
C GLN A 314 -3.25 6.53 -7.23
N ARG A 315 -2.23 7.16 -6.65
CA ARG A 315 -0.92 7.37 -7.30
C ARG A 315 -0.23 6.03 -7.58
N MET A 316 -0.23 5.11 -6.61
CA MET A 316 0.31 3.76 -6.79
C MET A 316 -0.46 2.99 -7.86
N GLY A 317 -1.80 3.05 -7.84
CA GLY A 317 -2.65 2.41 -8.86
C GLY A 317 -2.40 2.95 -10.27
N ARG A 318 -2.25 4.28 -10.43
CA ARG A 318 -1.87 4.91 -11.71
C ARG A 318 -0.48 4.45 -12.16
N ARG A 319 0.51 4.49 -11.28
CA ARG A 319 1.90 4.08 -11.59
C ARG A 319 1.99 2.61 -11.98
N PHE A 320 1.26 1.73 -11.28
CA PHE A 320 1.19 0.31 -11.63
C PHE A 320 0.59 0.13 -13.02
N ARG A 321 -0.53 0.81 -13.32
CA ARG A 321 -1.15 0.77 -14.67
C ARG A 321 -0.19 1.24 -15.75
N GLU A 322 0.55 2.33 -15.52
CA GLU A 322 1.54 2.82 -16.47
C GLU A 322 2.67 1.81 -16.72
N LEU A 323 3.19 1.19 -15.67
CA LEU A 323 4.23 0.15 -15.79
C LEU A 323 3.72 -1.09 -16.51
N PHE A 324 2.50 -1.52 -16.19
CA PHE A 324 1.83 -2.66 -16.84
C PHE A 324 1.64 -2.38 -18.34
N GLU A 325 1.06 -1.23 -18.69
CA GLU A 325 0.78 -0.85 -20.08
C GLU A 325 2.03 -0.59 -20.92
N ARG A 326 3.12 -0.10 -20.32
CA ARG A 326 4.38 0.20 -21.03
C ARG A 326 5.38 -0.95 -21.03
N ALA A 327 5.06 -2.09 -20.42
CA ALA A 327 5.95 -3.25 -20.46
C ALA A 327 6.12 -3.74 -21.91
N HIS A 328 7.37 -4.09 -22.26
CA HIS A 328 7.70 -4.54 -23.61
C HIS A 328 7.24 -5.97 -23.89
N ASP A 329 7.33 -6.84 -22.89
CA ASP A 329 6.81 -8.20 -22.99
C ASP A 329 5.27 -8.15 -22.85
N ALA A 330 4.58 -9.02 -23.58
CA ALA A 330 3.14 -9.14 -23.53
C ALA A 330 2.72 -9.76 -22.19
N ILE A 331 1.86 -9.07 -21.45
CA ILE A 331 1.36 -9.51 -20.16
C ILE A 331 -0.15 -9.68 -20.26
N TRP A 332 -0.63 -10.85 -19.89
CA TRP A 332 -2.06 -11.07 -19.68
C TRP A 332 -2.34 -11.86 -18.40
N LEU A 333 -3.50 -11.62 -17.81
CA LEU A 333 -4.01 -12.34 -16.65
C LEU A 333 -5.25 -13.11 -17.06
N HIS A 334 -5.40 -14.35 -16.60
CA HIS A 334 -6.60 -15.14 -16.81
C HIS A 334 -7.01 -15.92 -15.56
N ASP A 335 -8.31 -16.15 -15.40
CA ASP A 335 -8.86 -16.95 -14.29
C ASP A 335 -8.59 -18.46 -14.47
N PHE A 336 -8.98 -19.30 -13.51
CA PHE A 336 -8.84 -20.76 -13.62
C PHE A 336 -9.61 -21.41 -14.77
N GLN A 337 -10.67 -20.76 -15.26
CA GLN A 337 -11.44 -21.22 -16.42
C GLN A 337 -10.76 -20.83 -17.74
N GLY A 338 -9.73 -19.99 -17.70
CA GLY A 338 -9.00 -19.50 -18.84
C GLY A 338 -9.59 -18.22 -19.44
N ASN A 339 -10.51 -17.53 -18.78
CA ASN A 339 -11.05 -16.27 -19.26
C ASN A 339 -10.04 -15.15 -18.98
N ILE A 340 -9.70 -14.37 -20.00
CA ILE A 340 -8.74 -13.26 -19.89
C ILE A 340 -9.37 -12.13 -19.09
N LEU A 341 -8.71 -11.72 -18.01
CA LEU A 341 -9.15 -10.68 -17.08
C LEU A 341 -8.50 -9.33 -17.36
N ALA A 342 -7.24 -9.33 -17.80
CA ALA A 342 -6.47 -8.13 -18.10
C ALA A 342 -5.38 -8.43 -19.13
N VAL A 343 -5.05 -7.43 -19.94
CA VAL A 343 -3.99 -7.47 -20.97
C VAL A 343 -3.30 -6.11 -21.00
N ASN A 344 -1.99 -6.08 -21.24
CA ASN A 344 -1.29 -4.82 -21.51
C ASN A 344 -1.21 -4.51 -23.00
N ARG A 345 -0.74 -3.30 -23.35
CA ARG A 345 -0.52 -2.89 -24.74
C ARG A 345 0.30 -3.88 -25.57
N ALA A 346 1.41 -4.41 -25.03
CA ALA A 346 2.26 -5.35 -25.76
C ALA A 346 1.53 -6.65 -26.12
N ALA A 347 0.57 -7.11 -25.31
CA ALA A 347 -0.26 -8.26 -25.64
C ALA A 347 -1.22 -7.98 -26.80
N LEU A 348 -1.73 -6.75 -26.92
CA LEU A 348 -2.53 -6.33 -28.06
C LEU A 348 -1.69 -6.34 -29.34
N ASP A 349 -0.50 -5.72 -29.30
CA ASP A 349 0.41 -5.63 -30.43
C ASP A 349 0.90 -7.03 -30.87
N LEU A 350 1.16 -7.93 -29.90
CA LEU A 350 1.57 -9.31 -30.16
C LEU A 350 0.50 -10.13 -30.87
N THR A 351 -0.76 -10.00 -30.43
CA THR A 351 -1.88 -10.85 -30.89
C THR A 351 -2.65 -10.24 -32.06
N GLY A 352 -2.58 -8.92 -32.25
CA GLY A 352 -3.31 -8.17 -33.26
C GLY A 352 -4.80 -7.96 -32.95
N TYR A 353 -5.23 -8.21 -31.71
CA TYR A 353 -6.60 -7.99 -31.25
C TYR A 353 -6.76 -6.67 -30.51
N GLU A 354 -7.95 -6.09 -30.57
CA GLU A 354 -8.32 -4.93 -29.76
C GLU A 354 -8.66 -5.34 -28.32
N PRO A 355 -8.58 -4.42 -27.33
CA PRO A 355 -8.82 -4.72 -25.92
C PRO A 355 -10.15 -5.44 -25.66
N ASP A 356 -11.25 -4.92 -26.23
CA ASP A 356 -12.60 -5.43 -26.03
C ASP A 356 -12.81 -6.81 -26.68
N GLU A 357 -11.96 -7.17 -27.64
CA GLU A 357 -12.00 -8.49 -28.29
C GLU A 357 -11.24 -9.55 -27.49
N LEU A 358 -10.28 -9.16 -26.64
CA LEU A 358 -9.48 -10.07 -25.82
C LEU A 358 -10.08 -10.29 -24.44
N LEU A 359 -10.56 -9.22 -23.80
CA LEU A 359 -11.11 -9.30 -22.45
C LEU A 359 -12.34 -10.22 -22.41
N GLY A 360 -12.36 -11.13 -21.43
CA GLY A 360 -13.40 -12.14 -21.26
C GLY A 360 -13.31 -13.35 -22.22
N GLN A 361 -12.45 -13.31 -23.25
CA GLN A 361 -12.26 -14.48 -24.12
C GLN A 361 -11.46 -15.57 -23.42
N ARG A 362 -11.68 -16.82 -23.84
CA ARG A 362 -10.91 -17.96 -23.36
C ARG A 362 -9.57 -18.07 -24.06
N VAL A 363 -8.49 -18.25 -23.29
CA VAL A 363 -7.11 -18.45 -23.78
C VAL A 363 -6.99 -19.59 -24.80
N SER A 364 -7.87 -20.61 -24.72
CA SER A 364 -7.89 -21.74 -25.66
C SER A 364 -8.17 -21.34 -27.11
N LYS A 365 -8.78 -20.17 -27.35
CA LYS A 365 -9.05 -19.65 -28.70
C LYS A 365 -7.77 -19.28 -29.46
N PHE A 366 -6.72 -18.92 -28.73
CA PHE A 366 -5.45 -18.45 -29.30
C PHE A 366 -4.40 -19.57 -29.40
N LEU A 367 -4.78 -20.81 -29.09
CA LEU A 367 -3.89 -21.96 -29.00
C LEU A 367 -4.37 -23.07 -29.93
N THR A 368 -3.42 -23.82 -30.51
CA THR A 368 -3.76 -25.10 -31.15
C THR A 368 -4.05 -26.16 -30.08
N PRO A 369 -4.70 -27.29 -30.42
CA PRO A 369 -4.97 -28.36 -29.44
C PRO A 369 -3.72 -28.84 -28.69
N GLN A 370 -2.61 -29.01 -29.40
CA GLN A 370 -1.32 -29.40 -28.81
C GLN A 370 -0.76 -28.34 -27.85
N GLN A 371 -0.91 -27.06 -28.18
CA GLN A 371 -0.43 -25.96 -27.34
C GLN A 371 -1.34 -25.73 -26.12
N LEU A 372 -2.61 -26.09 -26.23
CA LEU A 372 -3.56 -26.08 -25.12
C LEU A 372 -3.26 -27.19 -24.10
N GLU A 373 -2.83 -28.38 -24.55
CA GLU A 373 -2.36 -29.44 -23.66
C GLU A 373 -1.14 -29.01 -22.84
N LEU A 374 -0.16 -28.38 -23.50
CA LEU A 374 1.00 -27.80 -22.81
C LEU A 374 0.58 -26.78 -21.74
N ALA A 375 -0.34 -25.86 -22.07
CA ALA A 375 -0.85 -24.88 -21.11
C ALA A 375 -1.56 -25.54 -19.90
N ARG A 376 -2.30 -26.63 -20.14
CA ARG A 376 -2.96 -27.41 -19.07
C ARG A 376 -1.94 -28.13 -18.20
N GLU A 377 -0.87 -28.66 -18.78
CA GLU A 377 0.21 -29.30 -18.03
C GLU A 377 0.92 -28.29 -17.12
N VAL A 378 1.29 -27.13 -17.67
CA VAL A 378 1.89 -26.01 -16.93
C VAL A 378 1.01 -25.61 -15.75
N ARG A 379 -0.28 -25.39 -16.02
CA ARG A 379 -1.28 -25.04 -15.00
C ARG A 379 -1.34 -26.06 -13.88
N ARG A 380 -1.41 -27.35 -14.22
CA ARG A 380 -1.49 -28.44 -13.24
C ARG A 380 -0.24 -28.44 -12.34
N LYS A 381 0.95 -28.34 -12.92
CA LYS A 381 2.23 -28.32 -12.19
C LYS A 381 2.32 -27.13 -11.24
N LEU A 382 1.91 -25.93 -11.69
CA LEU A 382 1.88 -24.74 -10.85
C LEU A 382 0.92 -24.88 -9.67
N LEU A 383 -0.24 -25.51 -9.88
CA LEU A 383 -1.21 -25.77 -8.80
C LEU A 383 -0.76 -26.84 -7.80
N SER A 384 0.00 -27.85 -8.24
CA SER A 384 0.56 -28.88 -7.36
C SER A 384 1.87 -28.48 -6.69
N GLY A 385 2.44 -27.33 -7.05
CA GLY A 385 3.76 -26.90 -6.56
C GLY A 385 4.93 -27.72 -7.15
N GLU A 386 4.70 -28.44 -8.24
CA GLU A 386 5.73 -29.18 -8.95
C GLU A 386 6.68 -28.22 -9.68
N GLU A 387 7.96 -28.56 -9.72
CA GLU A 387 8.96 -27.80 -10.46
C GLU A 387 8.67 -27.84 -11.96
N ILE A 388 8.70 -26.66 -12.60
CA ILE A 388 8.50 -26.53 -14.03
C ILE A 388 9.62 -25.71 -14.66
N LYS A 389 10.15 -26.22 -15.78
CA LYS A 389 11.17 -25.52 -16.54
C LYS A 389 10.55 -24.29 -17.20
N GLN A 390 10.98 -23.11 -16.78
CA GLN A 390 10.59 -21.82 -17.34
C GLN A 390 11.83 -21.02 -17.76
N PRO A 391 11.72 -20.11 -18.74
CA PRO A 391 10.57 -19.92 -19.62
C PRO A 391 10.40 -21.10 -20.60
N TYR A 392 9.17 -21.35 -21.06
CA TYR A 392 8.85 -22.41 -22.03
C TYR A 392 8.36 -21.84 -23.37
N GLU A 393 8.63 -22.55 -24.46
CA GLU A 393 8.14 -22.16 -25.79
C GLU A 393 6.66 -22.50 -25.94
N GLN A 394 5.90 -21.56 -26.50
CA GLN A 394 4.51 -21.77 -26.88
C GLN A 394 4.20 -21.05 -28.19
N THR A 395 3.29 -21.62 -28.99
CA THR A 395 2.82 -21.00 -30.23
C THR A 395 1.41 -20.45 -30.05
N LEU A 396 1.24 -19.15 -30.31
CA LEU A 396 -0.07 -18.49 -30.32
C LEU A 396 -0.55 -18.25 -31.76
N ILE A 397 -1.87 -18.12 -31.92
CA ILE A 397 -2.54 -17.76 -33.15
C ILE A 397 -3.00 -16.30 -33.06
N ARG A 398 -2.50 -15.46 -33.97
CA ARG A 398 -2.88 -14.04 -34.08
C ARG A 398 -4.26 -13.90 -34.75
N LYS A 399 -4.82 -12.68 -34.70
CA LYS A 399 -6.10 -12.34 -35.32
C LYS A 399 -6.15 -12.62 -36.84
N ASP A 400 -5.04 -12.36 -37.52
CA ASP A 400 -4.88 -12.63 -38.96
C ASP A 400 -4.68 -14.11 -39.31
N GLY A 401 -4.68 -15.00 -38.31
CA GLY A 401 -4.44 -16.44 -38.45
C GLY A 401 -2.96 -16.83 -38.51
N THR A 402 -2.03 -15.87 -38.50
CA THR A 402 -0.60 -16.17 -38.44
C THR A 402 -0.22 -16.75 -37.09
N LYS A 403 0.84 -17.57 -37.08
CA LYS A 403 1.38 -18.17 -35.86
C LYS A 403 2.55 -17.34 -35.37
N VAL A 404 2.59 -17.09 -34.06
CA VAL A 404 3.70 -16.44 -33.37
C VAL A 404 4.29 -17.40 -32.35
N VAL A 405 5.61 -17.47 -32.29
CA VAL A 405 6.31 -18.27 -31.28
C VAL A 405 6.72 -17.34 -30.14
N VAL A 406 6.29 -17.69 -28.93
CA VAL A 406 6.55 -16.90 -27.72
C VAL A 406 7.28 -17.73 -26.68
N MET A 407 8.19 -17.08 -25.94
CA MET A 407 8.71 -17.59 -24.68
C MET A 407 7.81 -17.13 -23.55
N VAL A 408 7.22 -18.07 -22.82
CA VAL A 408 6.21 -17.81 -21.80
C VAL A 408 6.76 -18.12 -20.41
N THR A 409 6.53 -17.19 -19.49
CA THR A 409 6.65 -17.41 -18.05
C THR A 409 5.26 -17.29 -17.44
N THR A 410 4.84 -18.30 -16.67
CA THR A 410 3.51 -18.38 -16.07
C THR A 410 3.63 -18.47 -14.56
N SER A 411 2.97 -17.53 -13.88
CA SER A 411 2.96 -17.43 -12.42
C SER A 411 1.53 -17.54 -11.89
N LEU A 412 1.37 -18.27 -10.79
CA LEU A 412 0.12 -18.32 -10.04
C LEU A 412 0.06 -17.11 -9.09
N LEU A 413 -0.99 -16.31 -9.20
CA LEU A 413 -1.29 -15.19 -8.31
C LEU A 413 -2.34 -15.64 -7.30
N THR A 414 -1.97 -15.66 -6.02
CA THR A 414 -2.84 -15.93 -4.87
C THR A 414 -2.73 -14.77 -3.90
N GLU A 415 -3.51 -13.71 -4.14
CA GLU A 415 -3.56 -12.54 -3.27
C GLU A 415 -4.83 -12.59 -2.40
N GLU A 416 -4.73 -12.19 -1.13
CA GLU A 416 -5.90 -12.17 -0.24
C GLU A 416 -6.98 -11.22 -0.77
N GLY A 417 -8.18 -11.77 -1.02
CA GLY A 417 -9.31 -11.00 -1.55
C GLY A 417 -9.44 -10.96 -3.08
N MET A 418 -8.48 -11.51 -3.83
CA MET A 418 -8.65 -11.76 -5.28
C MET A 418 -8.89 -13.24 -5.57
N PRO A 419 -9.77 -13.59 -6.52
CA PRO A 419 -9.84 -14.96 -7.02
C PRO A 419 -8.47 -15.33 -7.63
N PRO A 420 -7.94 -16.53 -7.36
CA PRO A 420 -6.64 -16.90 -7.87
C PRO A 420 -6.62 -16.85 -9.40
N ALA A 421 -5.52 -16.35 -9.96
CA ALA A 421 -5.37 -16.11 -11.38
C ALA A 421 -3.97 -16.52 -11.87
N PHE A 422 -3.83 -16.71 -13.17
CA PHE A 422 -2.55 -16.94 -13.81
C PHE A 422 -2.09 -15.68 -14.54
N GLN A 423 -0.91 -15.19 -14.20
CA GLN A 423 -0.22 -14.18 -14.99
C GLN A 423 0.70 -14.88 -15.98
N ASN A 424 0.67 -14.48 -17.24
CA ASN A 424 1.62 -14.96 -18.24
C ASN A 424 2.34 -13.75 -18.82
N ILE A 425 3.66 -13.84 -18.86
CA ILE A 425 4.55 -12.88 -19.50
C ILE A 425 5.13 -13.59 -20.71
N MET A 426 4.93 -13.00 -21.89
CA MET A 426 5.20 -13.62 -23.18
C MET A 426 6.11 -12.70 -23.99
N ARG A 427 7.24 -13.25 -24.44
CA ARG A 427 8.16 -12.55 -25.36
C ARG A 427 8.07 -13.17 -26.74
N ASP A 428 7.82 -12.36 -27.77
CA ASP A 428 7.91 -12.81 -29.17
C ASP A 428 9.36 -13.17 -29.49
N VAL A 429 9.60 -14.41 -29.91
CA VAL A 429 10.91 -14.91 -30.34
C VAL A 429 10.89 -15.41 -31.78
N THR A 430 9.87 -15.02 -32.54
CA THR A 430 9.67 -15.50 -33.92
C THR A 430 10.86 -15.12 -34.80
N ARG A 431 11.35 -13.88 -34.69
CA ARG A 431 12.46 -13.37 -35.52
C ARG A 431 13.78 -14.05 -35.16
N GLU A 432 14.07 -14.19 -33.87
CA GLU A 432 15.25 -14.86 -33.33
C GLU A 432 15.29 -16.31 -33.80
N ARG A 433 14.15 -17.02 -33.70
CA ARG A 433 14.01 -18.40 -34.16
C ARG A 433 14.23 -18.51 -35.67
N GLN A 434 13.60 -17.64 -36.46
CA GLN A 434 13.78 -17.61 -37.92
C GLN A 434 15.23 -17.34 -38.32
N LEU A 435 15.91 -16.39 -37.66
CA LEU A 435 17.33 -16.11 -37.90
C LEU A 435 18.20 -17.31 -37.56
N GLN A 436 17.92 -17.99 -36.45
CA GLN A 436 18.66 -19.19 -36.03
C GLN A 436 18.44 -20.36 -37.01
N GLU A 437 17.21 -20.57 -37.49
CA GLU A 437 16.90 -21.57 -38.51
C GLU A 437 17.56 -21.24 -39.85
N ASN A 438 17.49 -19.99 -40.30
CA ASN A 438 18.16 -19.53 -41.52
C ASN A 438 19.68 -19.71 -41.44
N LEU A 439 20.30 -19.37 -40.30
CA LEU A 439 21.73 -19.57 -40.08
C LEU A 439 22.10 -21.05 -40.19
N ARG A 440 21.31 -21.95 -39.58
CA ARG A 440 21.51 -23.40 -39.73
C ARG A 440 21.43 -23.84 -41.19
N LEU A 441 20.45 -23.35 -41.95
CA LEU A 441 20.32 -23.65 -43.37
C LEU A 441 21.54 -23.16 -44.18
N TYR A 442 22.05 -21.97 -43.91
CA TYR A 442 23.24 -21.45 -44.58
C TYR A 442 24.50 -22.25 -44.24
N VAL A 443 24.73 -22.60 -42.97
CA VAL A 443 25.85 -23.46 -42.55
C VAL A 443 25.78 -24.80 -43.26
N ARG A 444 24.58 -25.40 -43.35
CA ARG A 444 24.33 -26.65 -44.07
C ARG A 444 24.70 -26.55 -45.56
N GLN A 445 24.27 -25.50 -46.24
CA GLN A 445 24.56 -25.27 -47.66
C GLN A 445 26.04 -25.04 -47.93
N ILE A 446 26.69 -24.21 -47.10
CA ILE A 446 28.13 -23.95 -47.21
C ILE A 446 28.93 -25.24 -47.00
N THR A 447 28.56 -26.05 -46.01
CA THR A 447 29.24 -27.33 -45.74
C THR A 447 29.14 -28.28 -46.93
N LYS A 448 27.96 -28.37 -47.55
CA LYS A 448 27.76 -29.19 -48.76
C LYS A 448 28.59 -28.67 -49.94
N ALA A 449 28.53 -27.37 -50.21
CA ALA A 449 29.29 -26.75 -51.30
C ALA A 449 30.81 -26.92 -51.12
N GLN A 450 31.32 -26.83 -49.88
CA GLN A 450 32.73 -27.06 -49.58
C GLN A 450 33.18 -28.49 -49.88
N GLU A 451 32.38 -29.51 -49.58
CA GLU A 451 32.74 -30.90 -49.91
C GLU A 451 32.67 -31.18 -51.42
N GLU A 452 31.70 -30.60 -52.13
CA GLU A 452 31.61 -30.68 -53.59
C GLU A 452 32.82 -30.03 -54.27
N GLU A 453 33.25 -28.87 -53.79
CA GLU A 453 34.40 -28.15 -54.31
C GLU A 453 35.71 -28.91 -54.06
N ARG A 454 35.88 -29.49 -52.86
CA ARG A 454 37.01 -30.39 -52.58
C ARG A 454 37.05 -31.58 -53.54
N LYS A 455 35.89 -32.16 -53.85
CA LYS A 455 35.76 -33.26 -54.82
C LYS A 455 36.10 -32.81 -56.24
N ARG A 456 35.79 -31.57 -56.63
CA ARG A 456 36.16 -31.01 -57.94
C ARG A 456 37.66 -30.79 -58.04
N ILE A 457 38.26 -30.08 -57.08
CA ILE A 457 39.70 -29.78 -57.05
C ILE A 457 40.54 -31.06 -57.05
N ALA A 458 40.17 -32.05 -56.24
CA ALA A 458 40.91 -33.32 -56.20
C ALA A 458 40.93 -34.04 -57.56
N ARG A 459 39.82 -33.99 -58.31
CA ARG A 459 39.73 -34.57 -59.67
C ARG A 459 40.59 -33.78 -60.67
N GLU A 460 40.47 -32.46 -60.71
CA GLU A 460 41.27 -31.62 -61.62
C GLU A 460 42.79 -31.78 -61.37
N LEU A 461 43.22 -31.79 -60.11
CA LEU A 461 44.62 -32.01 -59.77
C LEU A 461 45.11 -33.41 -60.17
N HIS A 462 44.28 -34.43 -60.00
CA HIS A 462 44.61 -35.81 -60.38
C HIS A 462 44.74 -35.96 -61.90
N ASP A 463 43.76 -35.44 -62.64
CA ASP A 463 43.64 -35.65 -64.08
C ASP A 463 44.60 -34.77 -64.88
N ASP A 464 44.76 -33.49 -64.51
CA ASP A 464 45.63 -32.59 -65.27
C ASP A 464 47.06 -32.56 -64.73
N THR A 465 47.22 -32.42 -63.39
CA THR A 465 48.51 -32.07 -62.81
C THR A 465 49.39 -33.29 -62.57
N ILE A 466 48.86 -34.33 -61.91
CA ILE A 466 49.61 -35.57 -61.68
C ILE A 466 49.95 -36.25 -63.00
N GLN A 467 49.02 -36.34 -63.95
CA GLN A 467 49.30 -36.98 -65.24
C GLN A 467 50.42 -36.27 -66.00
N ALA A 468 50.42 -34.93 -66.03
CA ALA A 468 51.49 -34.16 -66.65
C ALA A 468 52.86 -34.43 -65.98
N LEU A 469 52.91 -34.44 -64.64
CA LEU A 469 54.14 -34.74 -63.90
C LEU A 469 54.61 -36.19 -64.13
N VAL A 470 53.71 -37.16 -64.22
CA VAL A 470 54.05 -38.56 -64.53
C VAL A 470 54.65 -38.69 -65.94
N VAL A 471 54.12 -37.97 -66.93
CA VAL A 471 54.69 -37.94 -68.28
C VAL A 471 56.08 -37.31 -68.28
N LEU A 472 56.28 -36.21 -67.54
CA LEU A 472 57.60 -35.59 -67.38
C LEU A 472 58.60 -36.54 -66.70
N SER A 473 58.17 -37.26 -65.66
CA SER A 473 58.97 -38.27 -64.97
C SER A 473 59.47 -39.34 -65.94
N ARG A 474 58.56 -39.92 -66.74
CA ARG A 474 58.93 -40.94 -67.72
C ARG A 474 59.91 -40.42 -68.78
N ARG A 475 59.71 -39.20 -69.29
CA ARG A 475 60.64 -38.59 -70.25
C ARG A 475 62.03 -38.38 -69.64
N LEU A 476 62.11 -38.00 -68.37
CA LEU A 476 63.37 -37.90 -67.62
C LEU A 476 64.04 -39.26 -67.44
N ASP A 477 63.27 -40.30 -67.09
CA ASP A 477 63.78 -41.67 -66.97
C ASP A 477 64.31 -42.21 -68.30
N ASP A 478 63.65 -41.92 -69.42
CA ASP A 478 64.11 -42.29 -70.77
C ASP A 478 65.44 -41.61 -71.13
N LEU A 479 65.59 -40.32 -70.80
CA LEU A 479 66.85 -39.57 -71.03
C LEU A 479 68.00 -40.08 -70.15
N LEU A 480 67.72 -40.45 -68.91
CA LEU A 480 68.71 -41.03 -67.99
C LEU A 480 69.11 -42.46 -68.42
N SER A 481 68.17 -43.23 -68.96
CA SER A 481 68.41 -44.62 -69.38
C SER A 481 69.19 -44.73 -70.70
N ASN A 482 69.02 -43.78 -71.62
CA ASN A 482 69.60 -43.84 -72.98
C ASN A 482 71.07 -43.39 -73.09
N LYS A 483 71.84 -43.29 -71.99
CA LYS A 483 73.28 -42.91 -71.93
C LYS A 483 73.79 -42.16 -73.18
N PRO A 484 73.47 -40.87 -73.36
CA PRO A 484 74.20 -40.07 -74.34
C PRO A 484 75.68 -40.03 -73.94
N ARG A 485 76.57 -39.70 -74.88
CA ARG A 485 77.94 -39.24 -74.56
C ARG A 485 77.88 -37.87 -73.84
N SER A 486 77.21 -37.79 -72.70
CA SER A 486 76.96 -36.58 -71.92
C SER A 486 77.95 -36.48 -70.75
N SER A 487 78.32 -35.25 -70.39
CA SER A 487 79.24 -34.99 -69.27
C SER A 487 78.64 -35.41 -67.93
N GLN A 488 79.47 -35.87 -66.99
CA GLN A 488 79.06 -36.25 -65.62
C GLN A 488 78.20 -35.17 -64.93
N LYS A 489 78.48 -33.89 -65.23
CA LYS A 489 77.73 -32.73 -64.73
C LYS A 489 76.28 -32.72 -65.23
N MET A 490 76.03 -33.02 -66.50
CA MET A 490 74.68 -33.08 -67.08
C MET A 490 73.86 -34.24 -66.48
N LEU A 491 74.49 -35.40 -66.25
CA LEU A 491 73.84 -36.53 -65.57
C LEU A 491 73.41 -36.14 -64.15
N SER A 492 74.30 -35.52 -63.36
CA SER A 492 73.95 -35.06 -62.01
C SER A 492 72.82 -34.02 -61.98
N GLN A 493 72.73 -33.15 -62.99
CA GLN A 493 71.63 -32.18 -63.11
C GLN A 493 70.30 -32.85 -63.42
N LEU A 494 70.29 -33.84 -64.33
CA LEU A 494 69.07 -34.61 -64.66
C LEU A 494 68.60 -35.46 -63.47
N GLU A 495 69.52 -36.07 -62.73
CA GLU A 495 69.19 -36.80 -61.48
C GLU A 495 68.61 -35.86 -60.41
N GLY A 496 69.14 -34.64 -60.29
CA GLY A 496 68.58 -33.61 -59.41
C GLY A 496 67.15 -33.23 -59.78
N ILE A 497 66.89 -32.97 -61.08
CA ILE A 497 65.54 -32.68 -61.60
C ILE A 497 64.59 -33.86 -61.36
N ARG A 498 65.04 -35.10 -61.58
CA ARG A 498 64.24 -36.30 -61.29
C ARG A 498 63.86 -36.37 -59.81
N SER A 499 64.82 -36.15 -58.91
CA SER A 499 64.57 -36.17 -57.46
C SER A 499 63.56 -35.09 -57.03
N GLU A 500 63.68 -33.88 -57.58
CA GLU A 500 62.75 -32.78 -57.28
C GLU A 500 61.34 -33.04 -57.83
N LEU A 501 61.24 -33.64 -59.03
CA LEU A 501 59.98 -34.05 -59.62
C LEU A 501 59.32 -35.19 -58.82
N ASP A 502 60.09 -36.18 -58.36
CA ASP A 502 59.59 -37.26 -57.50
C ASP A 502 59.09 -36.75 -56.15
N GLU A 503 59.82 -35.82 -55.53
CA GLU A 503 59.35 -35.13 -54.32
C GLU A 503 58.04 -34.38 -54.56
N THR A 504 57.95 -33.67 -55.69
CA THR A 504 56.77 -32.89 -56.07
C THR A 504 55.57 -33.79 -56.32
N LEU A 505 55.76 -34.91 -57.03
CA LEU A 505 54.75 -35.95 -57.23
C LEU A 505 54.27 -36.53 -55.88
N LYS A 506 55.19 -36.84 -54.97
CA LYS A 506 54.84 -37.32 -53.61
C LYS A 506 54.06 -36.28 -52.81
N ARG A 507 54.39 -34.98 -52.93
CA ARG A 507 53.63 -33.88 -52.28
C ARG A 507 52.24 -33.72 -52.90
N MET A 508 52.13 -33.73 -54.23
CA MET A 508 50.86 -33.64 -54.97
C MET A 508 49.92 -34.80 -54.62
N ARG A 509 50.43 -36.05 -54.60
CA ARG A 509 49.63 -37.22 -54.20
C ARG A 509 49.11 -37.11 -52.77
N ARG A 510 49.94 -36.67 -51.82
CA ARG A 510 49.50 -36.41 -50.44
C ARG A 510 48.42 -35.33 -50.37
N PHE A 511 48.57 -34.25 -51.13
CA PHE A 511 47.59 -33.17 -51.15
C PHE A 511 46.23 -33.62 -51.70
N ILE A 512 46.23 -34.43 -52.78
CA ILE A 512 45.00 -35.04 -53.29
C ILE A 512 44.40 -36.00 -52.27
N GLN A 513 45.20 -36.82 -51.57
CA GLN A 513 44.70 -37.70 -50.51
C GLN A 513 44.01 -36.92 -49.37
N ASP A 514 44.55 -35.77 -48.96
CA ASP A 514 43.94 -34.91 -47.94
C ASP A 514 42.61 -34.30 -48.42
N LEU A 515 42.58 -33.86 -49.67
CA LEU A 515 41.38 -33.31 -50.31
C LEU A 515 40.33 -34.38 -50.59
N ARG A 516 40.73 -35.59 -50.99
CA ARG A 516 39.85 -36.72 -51.24
C ARG A 516 40.67 -38.02 -51.22
N PRO A 517 40.54 -38.87 -50.19
CA PRO A 517 41.23 -40.16 -50.16
C PRO A 517 40.73 -41.06 -51.29
N PRO A 518 41.58 -41.51 -52.23
CA PRO A 518 41.18 -42.43 -53.29
C PRO A 518 40.71 -43.78 -52.74
N THR A 519 41.24 -44.21 -51.61
CA THR A 519 40.83 -45.41 -50.86
C THR A 519 39.34 -45.38 -50.52
N LEU A 520 38.79 -44.20 -50.22
CA LEU A 520 37.36 -44.05 -49.95
C LEU A 520 36.52 -44.23 -51.23
N GLU A 521 37.02 -43.77 -52.37
CA GLU A 521 36.30 -43.85 -53.65
C GLU A 521 36.31 -45.27 -54.25
N TYR A 522 37.42 -46.00 -54.10
CA TYR A 522 37.58 -47.32 -54.71
C TYR A 522 37.33 -48.49 -53.75
N LEU A 523 37.56 -48.31 -52.45
CA LEU A 523 37.50 -49.38 -51.44
C LEU A 523 36.47 -49.11 -50.33
N GLY A 524 35.85 -47.92 -50.31
CA GLY A 524 34.80 -47.56 -49.37
C GLY A 524 35.31 -47.10 -48.00
N LEU A 525 34.38 -46.91 -47.06
CA LEU A 525 34.64 -46.27 -45.77
C LEU A 525 35.64 -47.03 -44.88
N LEU A 526 35.44 -48.34 -44.66
CA LEU A 526 36.24 -49.09 -43.68
C LEU A 526 37.74 -49.15 -44.04
N PRO A 527 38.14 -49.42 -45.29
CA PRO A 527 39.54 -49.38 -45.69
C PRO A 527 40.15 -47.98 -45.54
N ALA A 528 39.38 -46.92 -45.88
CA ALA A 528 39.84 -45.55 -45.72
C ALA A 528 40.06 -45.16 -44.25
N LEU A 529 39.18 -45.61 -43.34
CA LEU A 529 39.37 -45.40 -41.89
C LEU A 529 40.58 -46.17 -41.35
N ARG A 530 40.81 -47.40 -41.82
CA ARG A 530 42.02 -48.16 -41.46
C ARG A 530 43.28 -47.42 -41.89
N GLU A 531 43.27 -46.84 -43.08
CA GLU A 531 44.40 -46.05 -43.58
C GLU A 531 44.66 -44.82 -42.71
N LEU A 532 43.62 -44.07 -42.31
CA LEU A 532 43.77 -42.93 -41.40
C LEU A 532 44.42 -43.32 -40.07
N VAL A 533 43.97 -44.42 -39.47
CA VAL A 533 44.52 -44.93 -38.20
C VAL A 533 45.97 -45.39 -38.37
N LEU A 534 46.30 -46.02 -39.50
CA LEU A 534 47.67 -46.45 -39.81
C LEU A 534 48.60 -45.25 -40.05
N GLN A 535 48.12 -44.21 -40.73
CA GLN A 535 48.86 -42.95 -40.92
C GLN A 535 49.13 -42.26 -39.58
N LEU A 536 48.16 -42.23 -38.67
CA LEU A 536 48.33 -41.66 -37.33
C LEU A 536 49.42 -42.41 -36.54
N ASN A 537 49.46 -43.74 -36.60
CA ASN A 537 50.53 -44.54 -36.00
C ASN A 537 51.91 -44.19 -36.57
N GLN A 538 52.04 -44.15 -37.90
CA GLN A 538 53.33 -43.99 -38.57
C GLN A 538 53.89 -42.56 -38.50
N GLN A 539 53.04 -41.55 -38.61
CA GLN A 539 53.47 -40.15 -38.71
C GLN A 539 53.51 -39.44 -37.34
N ALA A 540 52.57 -39.77 -36.44
CA ALA A 540 52.46 -39.11 -35.14
C ALA A 540 53.04 -39.93 -33.98
N GLY A 541 53.30 -41.23 -34.17
CA GLY A 541 53.77 -42.13 -33.12
C GLY A 541 52.74 -42.42 -32.03
N ILE A 542 51.44 -42.22 -32.31
CA ILE A 542 50.33 -42.47 -31.37
C ILE A 542 49.82 -43.88 -31.62
N GLU A 543 49.85 -44.74 -30.59
CA GLU A 543 49.39 -46.14 -30.68
C GLU A 543 47.87 -46.16 -30.93
N SER A 544 47.50 -46.41 -32.18
CA SER A 544 46.13 -46.25 -32.66
C SER A 544 45.55 -47.56 -33.21
N VAL A 545 44.34 -47.93 -32.80
CA VAL A 545 43.70 -49.20 -33.22
C VAL A 545 42.34 -48.95 -33.87
N PHE A 546 42.01 -49.73 -34.89
CA PHE A 546 40.70 -49.71 -35.57
C PHE A 546 39.94 -51.02 -35.34
N HIS A 547 38.71 -50.93 -34.86
CA HIS A 547 37.82 -52.08 -34.64
C HIS A 547 36.48 -51.91 -35.36
N VAL A 548 36.00 -53.02 -35.94
CA VAL A 548 34.67 -53.12 -36.54
C VAL A 548 33.85 -54.10 -35.72
N ARG A 549 32.63 -53.74 -35.33
CA ARG A 549 31.66 -54.56 -34.60
C ARG A 549 30.36 -54.66 -35.39
N GLY A 550 29.70 -55.81 -35.28
CA GLY A 550 28.47 -56.10 -36.03
C GLY A 550 28.74 -56.54 -37.48
N PRO A 551 27.68 -56.90 -38.23
CA PRO A 551 27.78 -57.26 -39.64
C PRO A 551 28.15 -56.02 -40.46
N GLU A 552 29.16 -56.15 -41.31
CA GLU A 552 29.60 -55.08 -42.21
C GLU A 552 28.46 -54.66 -43.16
N ARG A 553 28.26 -53.36 -43.30
CA ARG A 553 27.23 -52.74 -44.16
C ARG A 553 27.81 -51.50 -44.83
N HIS A 554 27.24 -51.14 -45.97
CA HIS A 554 27.71 -50.00 -46.76
C HIS A 554 26.83 -48.77 -46.58
N PHE A 555 27.42 -47.59 -46.68
CA PHE A 555 26.67 -46.33 -46.74
C PHE A 555 26.58 -45.83 -48.19
N ALA A 556 25.70 -44.87 -48.44
CA ALA A 556 25.78 -44.14 -49.71
C ALA A 556 27.13 -43.41 -49.83
N PRO A 557 27.73 -43.28 -51.03
CA PRO A 557 29.05 -42.65 -51.19
C PRO A 557 29.14 -41.23 -50.60
N GLU A 558 28.04 -40.49 -50.60
CA GLU A 558 27.94 -39.15 -50.00
C GLU A 558 28.03 -39.20 -48.47
N ASP A 559 27.39 -40.19 -47.85
CA ASP A 559 27.38 -40.41 -46.41
C ASP A 559 28.75 -40.93 -45.94
N GLU A 560 29.40 -41.80 -46.71
CA GLU A 560 30.77 -42.28 -46.43
C GLU A 560 31.77 -41.13 -46.37
N VAL A 561 31.66 -40.14 -47.26
CA VAL A 561 32.49 -38.92 -47.23
C VAL A 561 32.27 -38.15 -45.95
N LEU A 562 31.02 -37.92 -45.54
CA LEU A 562 30.72 -37.18 -44.32
C LEU A 562 31.25 -37.89 -43.06
N ILE A 563 31.07 -39.21 -42.97
CA ILE A 563 31.59 -40.02 -41.86
C ILE A 563 33.12 -39.97 -41.84
N TYR A 564 33.77 -40.19 -42.99
CA TYR A 564 35.21 -40.11 -43.12
C TYR A 564 35.74 -38.75 -42.64
N ARG A 565 35.08 -37.65 -43.02
CA ARG A 565 35.48 -36.29 -42.60
C ARG A 565 35.34 -36.05 -41.10
N ILE A 566 34.32 -36.61 -40.47
CA ILE A 566 34.14 -36.53 -39.02
C ILE A 566 35.29 -37.27 -38.33
N VAL A 567 35.59 -38.51 -38.75
CA VAL A 567 36.69 -39.29 -38.17
C VAL A 567 38.05 -38.65 -38.46
N GLN A 568 38.27 -38.13 -39.66
CA GLN A 568 39.50 -37.42 -40.04
C GLN A 568 39.74 -36.20 -39.15
N GLU A 569 38.71 -35.37 -38.93
CA GLU A 569 38.84 -34.18 -38.08
C GLU A 569 39.01 -34.57 -36.60
N ALA A 570 38.33 -35.62 -36.14
CA ALA A 570 38.53 -36.16 -34.79
C ALA A 570 39.98 -36.65 -34.58
N LEU A 571 40.52 -37.47 -35.47
CA LEU A 571 41.91 -37.94 -35.41
C LEU A 571 42.93 -36.82 -35.57
N ARG A 572 42.63 -35.81 -36.39
CA ARG A 572 43.46 -34.60 -36.48
C ARG A 572 43.49 -33.83 -35.17
N ASN A 573 42.36 -33.76 -34.46
CA ASN A 573 42.30 -33.15 -33.12
C ASN A 573 43.12 -33.95 -32.11
N VAL A 574 43.08 -35.29 -32.18
CA VAL A 574 43.97 -36.15 -31.38
C VAL A 574 45.43 -35.77 -31.67
N TRP A 575 45.84 -35.78 -32.93
CA TRP A 575 47.21 -35.50 -33.32
C TRP A 575 47.69 -34.09 -32.90
N LYS A 576 46.91 -33.04 -33.17
CA LYS A 576 47.35 -31.66 -33.00
C LYS A 576 47.05 -31.06 -31.62
N HIS A 577 46.07 -31.60 -30.90
CA HIS A 577 45.51 -30.91 -29.74
C HIS A 577 45.40 -31.76 -28.48
N SER A 578 45.46 -33.10 -28.53
CA SER A 578 45.26 -33.91 -27.32
C SER A 578 46.55 -34.24 -26.57
N GLY A 579 47.68 -34.38 -27.27
CA GLY A 579 48.91 -34.91 -26.67
C GLY A 579 48.78 -36.38 -26.22
N ALA A 580 47.82 -37.11 -26.81
CA ALA A 580 47.54 -38.51 -26.50
C ALA A 580 48.70 -39.43 -26.86
N ARG A 581 48.82 -40.54 -26.13
CA ARG A 581 49.70 -41.66 -26.43
C ARG A 581 48.95 -42.76 -27.16
N LYS A 582 47.64 -42.89 -26.91
CA LYS A 582 46.76 -43.92 -27.47
C LYS A 582 45.49 -43.30 -28.03
N ALA A 583 45.03 -43.88 -29.14
CA ALA A 583 43.74 -43.57 -29.72
C ALA A 583 43.04 -44.84 -30.21
N GLN A 584 41.72 -44.85 -30.20
CA GLN A 584 40.95 -45.94 -30.78
C GLN A 584 39.82 -45.40 -31.66
N VAL A 585 39.60 -46.09 -32.78
CA VAL A 585 38.47 -45.85 -33.66
C VAL A 585 37.65 -47.11 -33.73
N VAL A 586 36.36 -47.02 -33.38
CA VAL A 586 35.44 -48.16 -33.38
C VAL A 586 34.24 -47.81 -34.23
N ILE A 587 33.88 -48.68 -35.17
CA ILE A 587 32.60 -48.62 -35.87
C ILE A 587 31.76 -49.83 -35.50
N ASP A 588 30.54 -49.57 -35.05
CA ASP A 588 29.59 -50.58 -34.56
C ASP A 588 28.30 -50.53 -35.37
N PHE A 589 28.09 -51.54 -36.20
CA PHE A 589 26.90 -51.72 -37.03
C PHE A 589 25.79 -52.40 -36.21
N GLY A 590 25.05 -51.60 -35.45
CA GLY A 590 23.89 -52.05 -34.68
C GLY A 590 22.63 -52.27 -35.55
N GLN A 591 21.60 -52.87 -34.96
CA GLN A 591 20.32 -53.09 -35.65
C GLN A 591 19.59 -51.77 -35.94
N ASP A 592 19.51 -50.86 -34.96
CA ASP A 592 18.75 -49.61 -35.07
C ASP A 592 19.61 -48.37 -35.44
N LYS A 593 20.91 -48.42 -35.11
CA LYS A 593 21.86 -47.34 -35.41
C LYS A 593 23.27 -47.87 -35.60
N THR A 594 24.02 -47.19 -36.48
CA THR A 594 25.47 -47.33 -36.56
C THR A 594 26.15 -46.31 -35.66
N ARG A 595 27.13 -46.74 -34.86
CA ARG A 595 27.94 -45.83 -34.04
C ARG A 595 29.38 -45.80 -34.55
N VAL A 596 29.91 -44.60 -34.75
CA VAL A 596 31.33 -44.38 -35.05
C VAL A 596 31.94 -43.62 -33.88
N MET A 597 32.93 -44.20 -33.24
CA MET A 597 33.58 -43.67 -32.04
C MET A 597 35.05 -43.41 -32.31
N VAL A 598 35.54 -42.25 -31.89
CA VAL A 598 36.96 -41.91 -31.81
C VAL A 598 37.26 -41.52 -30.38
N GLU A 599 38.19 -42.19 -29.73
CA GLU A 599 38.55 -41.97 -28.33
C GLU A 599 40.07 -41.88 -28.18
N ASP A 600 40.54 -40.94 -27.36
CA ASP A 600 41.96 -40.72 -27.06
C ASP A 600 42.21 -40.60 -25.56
N ASP A 601 43.43 -40.88 -25.12
CA ASP A 601 43.88 -40.79 -23.72
C ASP A 601 44.57 -39.46 -23.37
N GLY A 602 44.35 -38.41 -24.17
CA GLY A 602 45.04 -37.14 -24.05
C GLY A 602 44.53 -36.24 -22.92
N ARG A 603 44.87 -34.96 -23.00
CA ARG A 603 44.60 -33.99 -21.92
C ARG A 603 43.12 -33.66 -21.67
N GLY A 604 42.22 -33.99 -22.60
CA GLY A 604 40.79 -33.61 -22.52
C GLY A 604 40.53 -32.11 -22.37
N PHE A 605 39.27 -31.72 -22.22
CA PHE A 605 38.85 -30.33 -21.98
C PHE A 605 37.47 -30.27 -21.29
N GLU A 606 37.15 -29.14 -20.66
CA GLU A 606 35.80 -28.90 -20.16
C GLU A 606 34.84 -28.52 -21.30
N PHE A 607 33.70 -29.21 -21.36
CA PHE A 607 32.64 -28.96 -22.32
C PHE A 607 31.37 -28.54 -21.57
N ARG A 608 30.80 -27.37 -21.94
CA ARG A 608 29.51 -26.89 -21.43
C ARG A 608 28.50 -26.86 -22.58
N GLU A 609 27.49 -27.74 -22.54
CA GLU A 609 26.46 -27.89 -23.58
C GLU A 609 25.75 -26.57 -23.92
N ASP A 610 25.51 -25.72 -22.91
CA ASP A 610 24.75 -24.46 -23.05
C ASP A 610 25.38 -23.40 -23.96
N SER A 611 26.68 -23.54 -24.26
CA SER A 611 27.43 -22.51 -24.99
C SER A 611 27.40 -22.68 -26.51
N GLY A 612 27.04 -23.86 -27.04
CA GLY A 612 27.12 -24.16 -28.47
C GLY A 612 28.56 -24.14 -29.02
N PHE A 613 28.87 -25.00 -29.98
CA PHE A 613 30.25 -25.15 -30.48
C PHE A 613 30.81 -23.89 -31.18
N VAL A 614 29.93 -22.96 -31.59
CA VAL A 614 30.29 -21.72 -32.29
C VAL A 614 30.85 -20.65 -31.35
N ARG A 615 30.38 -20.53 -30.09
CA ARG A 615 30.86 -19.49 -29.15
C ARG A 615 32.27 -19.75 -28.61
N VAL A 616 32.73 -21.00 -28.63
CA VAL A 616 34.00 -21.42 -27.98
C VAL A 616 35.19 -21.43 -28.95
N GLY A 617 35.04 -20.94 -30.19
CA GLY A 617 36.13 -20.93 -31.18
C GLY A 617 36.55 -22.32 -31.65
N LYS A 618 35.78 -23.38 -31.34
CA LYS A 618 36.03 -24.76 -31.74
C LYS A 618 35.38 -25.08 -33.08
N ILE A 619 35.80 -24.36 -34.12
CA ILE A 619 35.25 -24.45 -35.49
C ILE A 619 35.24 -25.89 -36.02
N GLY A 620 36.24 -26.71 -35.67
CA GLY A 620 36.32 -28.12 -36.07
C GLY A 620 35.17 -28.98 -35.51
N LEU A 621 34.79 -28.80 -34.25
CA LEU A 621 33.68 -29.54 -33.64
C LEU A 621 32.32 -29.10 -34.19
N ALA A 622 32.13 -27.80 -34.41
CA ALA A 622 30.92 -27.26 -35.04
C ALA A 622 30.72 -27.85 -36.44
N GLY A 623 31.81 -27.94 -37.23
CA GLY A 623 31.78 -28.59 -38.54
C GLY A 623 31.45 -30.09 -38.46
N MET A 624 31.97 -30.82 -37.48
CA MET A 624 31.63 -32.23 -37.29
C MET A 624 30.15 -32.42 -36.92
N GLN A 625 29.60 -31.55 -36.07
CA GLN A 625 28.20 -31.64 -35.67
C GLN A 625 27.25 -31.35 -36.83
N GLU A 626 27.55 -30.37 -37.67
CA GLU A 626 26.75 -30.10 -38.87
C GLU A 626 26.78 -31.28 -39.85
N ARG A 627 27.95 -31.89 -40.08
CA ARG A 627 28.05 -33.11 -40.91
C ARG A 627 27.28 -34.29 -40.32
N ALA A 628 27.28 -34.44 -39.00
CA ALA A 628 26.44 -35.44 -38.33
C ALA A 628 24.95 -35.18 -38.59
N GLY A 629 24.53 -33.90 -38.55
CA GLY A 629 23.18 -33.48 -38.91
C GLY A 629 22.81 -33.78 -40.37
N LEU A 630 23.75 -33.63 -41.31
CA LEU A 630 23.56 -34.01 -42.72
C LEU A 630 23.28 -35.51 -42.91
N LEU A 631 23.88 -36.34 -42.05
CA LEU A 631 23.64 -37.80 -41.99
C LEU A 631 22.29 -38.16 -41.34
N GLY A 632 21.55 -37.18 -40.79
CA GLY A 632 20.39 -37.42 -39.94
C GLY A 632 20.76 -38.03 -38.58
N GLY A 633 22.03 -37.93 -38.21
CA GLY A 633 22.60 -38.46 -36.97
C GLY A 633 22.87 -37.38 -35.93
N GLN A 634 23.46 -37.80 -34.81
CA GLN A 634 23.89 -36.92 -33.73
C GLN A 634 25.36 -37.13 -33.41
N LEU A 635 26.07 -36.03 -33.14
CA LEU A 635 27.42 -36.06 -32.59
C LEU A 635 27.37 -35.84 -31.08
N ILE A 636 27.98 -36.74 -30.32
CA ILE A 636 28.12 -36.68 -28.87
C ILE A 636 29.61 -36.53 -28.57
N VAL A 637 29.97 -35.56 -27.73
CA VAL A 637 31.36 -35.29 -27.35
C VAL A 637 31.46 -35.36 -25.83
N GLU A 638 32.18 -36.36 -25.34
CA GLU A 638 32.50 -36.55 -23.93
C GLU A 638 33.97 -36.21 -23.73
N SER A 639 34.27 -35.19 -22.91
CA SER A 639 35.65 -34.82 -22.59
C SER A 639 35.73 -34.33 -21.16
N SER A 640 36.85 -34.59 -20.51
CA SER A 640 37.15 -34.06 -19.18
C SER A 640 38.65 -33.83 -19.04
N PRO A 641 39.09 -32.75 -18.38
CA PRO A 641 40.51 -32.51 -18.15
C PRO A 641 41.21 -33.73 -17.53
N GLY A 642 42.30 -34.18 -18.16
CA GLY A 642 43.11 -35.33 -17.76
C GLY A 642 42.55 -36.72 -18.07
N LYS A 643 41.35 -36.83 -18.69
CA LYS A 643 40.70 -38.11 -19.00
C LYS A 643 40.55 -38.41 -20.50
N GLY A 644 41.16 -37.61 -21.36
CA GLY A 644 41.02 -37.77 -22.80
C GLY A 644 39.73 -37.18 -23.38
N THR A 645 39.47 -37.49 -24.64
CA THR A 645 38.27 -37.08 -25.36
C THR A 645 37.68 -38.26 -26.11
N LYS A 646 36.35 -38.36 -26.10
CA LYS A 646 35.57 -39.35 -26.81
C LYS A 646 34.53 -38.65 -27.67
N VAL A 647 34.59 -38.91 -28.98
CA VAL A 647 33.67 -38.38 -29.98
C VAL A 647 32.87 -39.55 -30.53
N VAL A 648 31.55 -39.50 -30.40
CA VAL A 648 30.63 -40.54 -30.86
C VAL A 648 29.65 -39.95 -31.88
N LEU A 649 29.64 -40.51 -33.08
CA LEU A 649 28.65 -40.24 -34.11
C LEU A 649 27.63 -41.38 -34.11
N GLU A 650 26.36 -41.06 -33.88
CA GLU A 650 25.25 -42.00 -34.02
C GLU A 650 24.47 -41.72 -35.30
N ILE A 651 24.31 -42.75 -36.16
CA ILE A 651 23.63 -42.64 -37.46
C ILE A 651 22.46 -43.64 -37.49
N PRO A 652 21.24 -43.24 -37.88
CA PRO A 652 20.11 -44.15 -38.00
C PRO A 652 20.34 -45.24 -39.07
N SER A 653 19.89 -46.47 -38.80
CA SER A 653 20.09 -47.62 -39.72
C SER A 653 19.46 -47.47 -41.10
N GLY A 654 18.48 -46.57 -41.29
CA GLY A 654 17.82 -46.34 -42.59
C GLY A 654 18.71 -45.74 -43.69
N ARG A 655 19.98 -45.43 -43.38
CA ARG A 655 21.00 -44.95 -44.34
C ARG A 655 21.93 -46.04 -44.86
N LEU A 656 21.80 -47.27 -44.34
CA LEU A 656 22.63 -48.40 -44.74
C LEU A 656 22.05 -49.03 -46.01
N ARG A 657 22.94 -49.48 -46.91
CA ARG A 657 22.62 -50.35 -48.04
C ARG A 657 22.97 -51.79 -47.66
N ASP A 658 22.12 -52.71 -48.08
CA ASP A 658 22.36 -54.16 -47.96
C ASP A 658 23.56 -54.62 -48.79
#